data_AF-A0A2V6FP46-F1
#
_entry.id   AF-A0A2V6FP46-F1
#
_cell.length_a   1.000
_cell.length_b   1.000
_cell.length_c   1.000
_cell.angle_alpha   90.00
_cell.angle_beta   90.00
_cell.angle_gamma   90.00
#
_symmetry.space_group_name_H-M   'P 1'
#
loop_
_entity.id
_entity.type
_entity.pdbx_description
1 polymer ?
#
loop_
_entity_poly.entity_id
_entity_poly.type
_entity_poly.pdbx_seq_one_letter_code
_entity_poly.pdbx_strand_id
1 'polypeptide(L)'
;MIAAPICVLHTHDPELVRRVRAFVRTMAQLRHVAEAERVGPVLEQSGPAVLIVDLRTRESRRLLEEIQTNWPQVVTIALGVARSEPLREAEQSGIYAAEDVQIDRQRFQPLIGRAFDYLKVLEENEALREETAAARLPAPPERESIHDRYGVPSLPLLRFPRVFRRFDTVDALLSSVVENLADAAGVTRVGIFSKVRQGDRYRLRAGLRCLPETAELEFGERDALVRWLERQAHLISRDTLTQAVDRAERTLLRRSLDAFGAEVIVPLYARRGIVGWLFFGHRVTGEHFDPPHLERLSILAEHVSTVLENALLYEEITLQKTLSETLLKAIPPGIVATDENAIVRWFSPTAEQILGLTSKDVLNKPVESVGNRLAGFIRETLESSSTLPPQQWLDHHTRRSLLIETRRLGDQLGAVAVVHDLTAEENLREKQALLDRAAFWSDLAASMSHEIRNPLVAIKTFAQLLPERFDDADFRKQFNEIVLKEIDRLDKIITQINNFAHPAELVFKPIDVRGPVKKAIEIARKRVGVNGVAVETSLADDLPKIVADEKALTEAFAHLVANAAEATSSHAKPRITLTAKPIREGSRASGVVVTVRDNGKGIAPELKDKIFSPFVTTKARGIGLGLPIVKRTVFDHHGRVDVESTPRGTEVSVLLPAKQNSR
;
A
#
# COMPACT_ATOMS: atom_id res chain seq x y z
N MET A 1 -46.80 15.27 -2.33
CA MET A 1 -46.48 16.23 -3.41
C MET A 1 -45.53 17.24 -2.78
N ILE A 2 -44.22 17.10 -2.98
CA ILE A 2 -43.22 17.98 -2.32
C ILE A 2 -43.34 19.35 -2.98
N ALA A 3 -43.56 20.41 -2.18
CA ALA A 3 -43.60 21.77 -2.70
C ALA A 3 -42.26 22.10 -3.38
N ALA A 4 -42.30 22.74 -4.55
CA ALA A 4 -41.08 23.16 -5.22
C ALA A 4 -40.32 24.15 -4.31
N PRO A 5 -38.98 24.01 -4.17
CA PRO A 5 -38.21 24.88 -3.29
C PRO A 5 -38.33 26.34 -3.75
N ILE A 6 -38.28 27.27 -2.81
CA ILE A 6 -38.51 28.70 -3.08
C ILE A 6 -37.16 29.42 -3.16
N CYS A 7 -37.01 30.23 -4.20
CA CYS A 7 -35.89 31.14 -4.36
C CYS A 7 -36.40 32.58 -4.30
N VAL A 8 -35.86 33.40 -3.40
CA VAL A 8 -36.21 34.82 -3.28
C VAL A 8 -35.09 35.63 -3.91
N LEU A 9 -35.42 36.55 -4.82
CA LEU A 9 -34.45 37.43 -5.47
C LEU A 9 -34.78 38.88 -5.13
N HIS A 10 -33.83 39.54 -4.47
CA HIS A 10 -33.84 40.98 -4.24
C HIS A 10 -32.92 41.68 -5.25
N THR A 11 -33.53 42.42 -6.19
CA THR A 11 -32.82 43.25 -7.17
C THR A 11 -33.74 44.33 -7.74
N HIS A 12 -33.15 45.46 -8.10
CA HIS A 12 -33.80 46.54 -8.85
C HIS A 12 -33.61 46.41 -10.38
N ASP A 13 -32.83 45.43 -10.84
CA ASP A 13 -32.48 45.26 -12.25
C ASP A 13 -33.41 44.26 -12.97
N PRO A 14 -34.27 44.71 -13.91
CA PRO A 14 -35.23 43.85 -14.60
C PRO A 14 -34.55 42.81 -15.50
N GLU A 15 -33.35 43.09 -16.03
CA GLU A 15 -32.60 42.13 -16.85
C GLU A 15 -32.06 40.98 -16.00
N LEU A 16 -31.59 41.29 -14.77
CA LEU A 16 -31.14 40.27 -13.83
C LEU A 16 -32.30 39.35 -13.42
N VAL A 17 -33.49 39.90 -13.16
CA VAL A 17 -34.70 39.11 -12.86
C VAL A 17 -35.01 38.13 -14.00
N ARG A 18 -34.95 38.58 -15.26
CA ARG A 18 -35.22 37.73 -16.42
C ARG A 18 -34.20 36.60 -16.55
N ARG A 19 -32.90 36.89 -16.34
CA ARG A 19 -31.83 35.89 -16.40
C ARG A 19 -31.94 34.85 -15.28
N VAL A 20 -32.07 35.29 -14.03
CA VAL A 20 -32.20 34.38 -12.87
C VAL A 20 -33.46 33.54 -13.00
N ARG A 21 -34.58 34.12 -13.45
CA ARG A 21 -35.82 33.36 -13.71
C ARG A 21 -35.60 32.27 -14.76
N ALA A 22 -34.87 32.55 -15.84
CA ALA A 22 -34.57 31.55 -16.86
C ALA A 22 -33.68 30.41 -16.32
N PHE A 23 -32.71 30.73 -15.47
CA PHE A 23 -31.77 29.75 -14.91
C PHE A 23 -32.40 28.87 -13.84
N VAL A 24 -33.31 29.42 -13.04
CA VAL A 24 -33.90 28.73 -11.88
C VAL A 24 -35.24 28.06 -12.21
N ARG A 25 -35.85 28.32 -13.37
CA ARG A 25 -37.18 27.80 -13.78
C ARG A 25 -37.37 26.29 -13.61
N THR A 26 -36.30 25.51 -13.80
CA THR A 26 -36.34 24.04 -13.68
C THR A 26 -36.03 23.53 -12.27
N MET A 27 -35.62 24.41 -11.35
CA MET A 27 -35.08 24.07 -10.03
C MET A 27 -35.96 24.57 -8.88
N ALA A 28 -36.54 25.77 -8.99
CA ALA A 28 -37.27 26.41 -7.90
C ALA A 28 -38.30 27.45 -8.38
N GLN A 29 -39.26 27.78 -7.51
CA GLN A 29 -40.17 28.90 -7.73
C GLN A 29 -39.48 30.21 -7.34
N LEU A 30 -39.26 31.10 -8.31
CA LEU A 30 -38.62 32.40 -8.08
C LEU A 30 -39.64 33.46 -7.64
N ARG A 31 -39.45 34.05 -6.46
CA ARG A 31 -40.16 35.23 -5.95
C ARG A 31 -39.24 36.45 -6.04
N HIS A 32 -39.63 37.45 -6.83
CA HIS A 32 -38.86 38.71 -6.96
C HIS A 32 -39.41 39.76 -5.99
N VAL A 33 -38.52 40.44 -5.28
CA VAL A 33 -38.86 41.49 -4.31
C VAL A 33 -37.95 42.71 -4.57
N ALA A 34 -38.51 43.81 -5.05
CA ALA A 34 -37.74 45.02 -5.33
C ALA A 34 -37.40 45.80 -4.04
N GLU A 35 -38.37 45.97 -3.14
CA GLU A 35 -38.22 46.74 -1.90
C GLU A 35 -37.58 45.92 -0.78
N ALA A 36 -36.52 46.43 -0.14
CA ALA A 36 -35.78 45.72 0.90
C ALA A 36 -36.65 45.36 2.12
N GLU A 37 -37.55 46.27 2.54
CA GLU A 37 -38.45 46.07 3.70
C GLU A 37 -39.41 44.88 3.53
N ARG A 38 -39.69 44.49 2.28
CA ARG A 38 -40.62 43.39 1.97
C ARG A 38 -39.94 42.02 1.95
N VAL A 39 -38.61 41.97 2.02
CA VAL A 39 -37.87 40.71 1.94
C VAL A 39 -38.08 39.86 3.20
N GLY A 40 -38.03 40.46 4.40
CA GLY A 40 -38.29 39.77 5.67
C GLY A 40 -39.66 39.08 5.72
N PRO A 41 -40.78 39.81 5.51
CA PRO A 41 -42.12 39.22 5.48
C PRO A 41 -42.29 38.12 4.42
N VAL A 42 -41.62 38.24 3.28
CA VAL A 42 -41.65 37.21 2.23
C VAL A 42 -40.87 35.97 2.67
N LEU A 43 -39.76 36.10 3.37
CA LEU A 43 -39.00 34.96 3.91
C LEU A 43 -39.80 34.21 4.98
N GLU A 44 -40.47 34.92 5.90
CA GLU A 44 -41.34 34.31 6.92
C GLU A 44 -42.50 33.51 6.30
N GLN A 45 -43.11 34.01 5.23
CA GLN A 45 -44.19 33.33 4.52
C GLN A 45 -43.71 32.20 3.59
N SER A 46 -42.43 32.18 3.22
CA SER A 46 -41.88 31.22 2.25
C SER A 46 -41.25 30.00 2.92
N GLY A 47 -41.00 30.04 4.22
CA GLY A 47 -40.25 28.99 4.90
C GLY A 47 -38.78 28.94 4.43
N PRO A 48 -38.10 27.79 4.54
CA PRO A 48 -36.70 27.64 4.14
C PRO A 48 -36.54 27.96 2.64
N ALA A 49 -35.75 28.99 2.35
CA ALA A 49 -35.57 29.52 1.00
C ALA A 49 -34.12 29.91 0.74
N VAL A 50 -33.73 29.89 -0.54
CA VAL A 50 -32.47 30.47 -0.99
C VAL A 50 -32.71 31.92 -1.37
N LEU A 51 -32.05 32.84 -0.67
CA LEU A 51 -32.12 34.27 -0.94
C LEU A 51 -30.96 34.69 -1.85
N ILE A 52 -31.26 35.39 -2.93
CA ILE A 52 -30.28 36.03 -3.81
C ILE A 52 -30.39 37.53 -3.63
N VAL A 53 -29.29 38.20 -3.28
CA VAL A 53 -29.24 39.64 -3.04
C VAL A 53 -28.29 40.30 -4.04
N ASP A 54 -28.79 41.28 -4.78
CA ASP A 54 -27.99 42.15 -5.64
C ASP A 54 -27.37 43.30 -4.85
N LEU A 55 -26.04 43.29 -4.70
CA LEU A 55 -25.28 44.25 -3.89
C LEU A 55 -24.91 45.55 -4.61
N ARG A 56 -25.44 45.80 -5.81
CA ARG A 56 -25.18 47.06 -6.53
C ARG A 56 -25.82 48.28 -5.84
N THR A 57 -26.80 48.08 -4.97
CA THR A 57 -27.48 49.14 -4.20
C THR A 57 -27.04 49.18 -2.74
N ARG A 58 -26.93 50.39 -2.16
CA ARG A 58 -26.54 50.59 -0.75
C ARG A 58 -27.53 49.97 0.24
N GLU A 59 -28.81 49.99 -0.09
CA GLU A 59 -29.89 49.39 0.73
C GLU A 59 -29.71 47.88 0.89
N SER A 60 -29.20 47.20 -0.13
CA SER A 60 -28.99 45.76 -0.14
C SER A 60 -27.88 45.29 0.80
N ARG A 61 -26.97 46.19 1.21
CA ARG A 61 -25.96 45.88 2.25
C ARG A 61 -26.58 45.83 3.65
N ARG A 62 -27.37 46.84 4.00
CA ARG A 62 -28.10 46.88 5.27
C ARG A 62 -29.06 45.70 5.40
N LEU A 63 -29.73 45.38 4.30
CA LEU A 63 -30.60 44.21 4.22
C LEU A 63 -29.84 42.90 4.48
N LEU A 64 -28.60 42.77 3.99
CA LEU A 64 -27.79 41.57 4.18
C LEU A 64 -27.41 41.40 5.66
N GLU A 65 -27.05 42.48 6.35
CA GLU A 65 -26.77 42.47 7.80
C GLU A 65 -28.03 42.14 8.63
N GLU A 66 -29.16 42.73 8.27
CA GLU A 66 -30.46 42.47 8.91
C GLU A 66 -30.88 41.00 8.75
N ILE A 67 -30.74 40.45 7.54
CA ILE A 67 -31.13 39.06 7.26
C ILE A 67 -30.24 38.06 7.98
N GLN A 68 -28.94 38.33 8.06
CA GLN A 68 -28.00 37.48 8.79
C GLN A 68 -28.22 37.49 10.32
N THR A 69 -28.85 38.55 10.82
CA THR A 69 -29.16 38.75 12.24
C THR A 69 -30.50 38.11 12.60
N ASN A 70 -31.55 38.39 11.83
CA ASN A 70 -32.93 37.99 12.14
C ASN A 70 -33.31 36.61 11.54
N TRP A 71 -32.69 36.19 10.44
CA TRP A 71 -32.96 34.90 9.77
C TRP A 71 -31.65 34.15 9.43
N PRO A 72 -30.87 33.73 10.44
CA PRO A 72 -29.56 33.09 10.23
C PRO A 72 -29.62 31.74 9.50
N GLN A 73 -30.80 31.11 9.45
CA GLN A 73 -31.08 29.83 8.78
C GLN A 73 -31.22 29.99 7.24
N VAL A 74 -31.35 31.23 6.73
CA VAL A 74 -31.59 31.49 5.30
C VAL A 74 -30.28 31.44 4.51
N VAL A 75 -30.25 30.56 3.50
CA VAL A 75 -29.09 30.40 2.60
C VAL A 75 -29.03 31.58 1.65
N THR A 76 -28.05 32.47 1.85
CA THR A 76 -27.92 33.73 1.10
C THR A 76 -26.80 33.69 0.07
N ILE A 77 -27.09 34.08 -1.17
CA ILE A 77 -26.15 34.26 -2.28
C ILE A 77 -26.10 35.74 -2.65
N ALA A 78 -24.92 36.35 -2.60
CA ALA A 78 -24.74 37.73 -3.05
C ALA A 78 -24.27 37.79 -4.50
N LEU A 79 -24.84 38.73 -5.25
CA LEU A 79 -24.40 39.09 -6.60
C LEU A 79 -23.87 40.51 -6.59
N GLY A 80 -22.66 40.74 -7.09
CA GLY A 80 -22.07 42.07 -7.12
C GLY A 80 -21.03 42.23 -8.21
N VAL A 81 -20.43 43.41 -8.32
CA VAL A 81 -19.36 43.64 -9.31
C VAL A 81 -18.09 42.96 -8.82
N ALA A 82 -17.43 42.16 -9.68
CA ALA A 82 -16.19 41.48 -9.31
C ALA A 82 -15.14 42.47 -8.77
N ARG A 83 -14.47 42.06 -7.68
CA ARG A 83 -13.45 42.84 -6.96
C ARG A 83 -13.95 44.15 -6.33
N SER A 84 -15.25 44.41 -6.31
CA SER A 84 -15.79 45.54 -5.56
C SER A 84 -15.70 45.31 -4.05
N GLU A 85 -15.49 46.39 -3.31
CA GLU A 85 -15.55 46.41 -1.84
C GLU A 85 -16.84 45.77 -1.28
N PRO A 86 -18.07 46.09 -1.77
CA PRO A 86 -19.30 45.42 -1.33
C PRO A 86 -19.29 43.89 -1.46
N LEU A 87 -18.76 43.37 -2.57
CA LEU A 87 -18.73 41.92 -2.81
C LEU A 87 -17.72 41.24 -1.88
N ARG A 88 -16.57 41.89 -1.64
CA ARG A 88 -15.55 41.42 -0.69
C ARG A 88 -16.03 41.44 0.76
N GLU A 89 -16.74 42.49 1.16
CA GLU A 89 -17.40 42.57 2.47
C GLU A 89 -18.39 41.42 2.64
N ALA A 90 -19.21 41.17 1.62
CA ALA A 90 -20.20 40.09 1.63
C ALA A 90 -19.56 38.68 1.69
N GLU A 91 -18.47 38.44 0.96
CA GLU A 91 -17.67 37.20 1.07
C GLU A 91 -17.16 36.98 2.50
N GLN A 92 -16.80 38.08 3.19
CA GLN A 92 -16.26 38.05 4.54
C GLN A 92 -17.35 37.94 5.62
N SER A 93 -18.59 38.38 5.35
CA SER A 93 -19.66 38.45 6.36
C SER A 93 -20.51 37.20 6.50
N GLY A 94 -20.15 36.07 5.90
CA GLY A 94 -20.75 34.80 6.32
C GLY A 94 -21.82 34.20 5.39
N ILE A 95 -22.03 34.75 4.19
CA ILE A 95 -23.03 34.24 3.22
C ILE A 95 -22.58 32.94 2.51
N TYR A 96 -23.53 32.20 1.94
CA TYR A 96 -23.29 30.90 1.30
C TYR A 96 -22.33 31.01 0.11
N ALA A 97 -22.56 32.00 -0.75
CA ALA A 97 -21.68 32.30 -1.87
C ALA A 97 -21.79 33.78 -2.27
N ALA A 98 -20.71 34.30 -2.85
CA ALA A 98 -20.71 35.59 -3.52
C ALA A 98 -20.24 35.37 -4.96
N GLU A 99 -20.95 35.93 -5.93
CA GLU A 99 -20.66 35.75 -7.35
C GLU A 99 -20.73 37.09 -8.10
N ASP A 100 -20.11 37.12 -9.29
CA ASP A 100 -20.25 38.24 -10.19
C ASP A 100 -21.71 38.35 -10.68
N VAL A 101 -22.22 39.59 -10.76
CA VAL A 101 -23.52 39.90 -11.36
C VAL A 101 -23.61 39.46 -12.84
N GLN A 102 -22.48 39.32 -13.53
CA GLN A 102 -22.37 38.68 -14.84
C GLN A 102 -22.44 37.15 -14.73
N ILE A 103 -23.58 36.66 -14.25
CA ILE A 103 -23.84 35.24 -14.02
C ILE A 103 -23.87 34.42 -15.33
N ASP A 104 -23.04 33.37 -15.40
CA ASP A 104 -23.07 32.35 -16.46
C ASP A 104 -23.90 31.12 -16.02
N ARG A 105 -24.71 30.58 -16.93
CA ARG A 105 -25.59 29.44 -16.69
C ARG A 105 -24.83 28.21 -16.21
N GLN A 106 -23.66 27.92 -16.79
CA GLN A 106 -22.87 26.73 -16.45
C GLN A 106 -22.32 26.74 -15.03
N ARG A 107 -22.14 27.94 -14.44
CA ARG A 107 -21.66 28.10 -13.05
C ARG A 107 -22.80 28.33 -12.07
N PHE A 108 -23.80 29.12 -12.48
CA PHE A 108 -24.87 29.55 -11.60
C PHE A 108 -25.88 28.44 -11.28
N GLN A 109 -26.23 27.57 -12.25
CA GLN A 109 -27.16 26.46 -11.99
C GLN A 109 -26.58 25.44 -10.98
N PRO A 110 -25.33 24.96 -11.10
CA PRO A 110 -24.73 24.10 -10.07
C PRO A 110 -24.60 24.78 -8.70
N LEU A 111 -24.35 26.08 -8.65
CA LEU A 111 -24.28 26.84 -7.39
C LEU A 111 -25.62 26.83 -6.66
N ILE A 112 -26.71 27.14 -7.38
CA ILE A 112 -28.07 27.12 -6.84
C ILE A 112 -28.48 25.69 -6.44
N GLY A 113 -28.11 24.68 -7.24
CA GLY A 113 -28.36 23.27 -6.90
C GLY A 113 -27.73 22.87 -5.58
N ARG A 114 -26.42 23.16 -5.42
CA ARG A 114 -25.72 22.90 -4.15
C ARG A 114 -26.29 23.71 -2.98
N ALA A 115 -26.81 24.90 -3.23
CA ALA A 115 -27.46 25.72 -2.20
C ALA A 115 -28.74 25.06 -1.68
N PHE A 116 -29.55 24.46 -2.57
CA PHE A 116 -30.73 23.70 -2.18
C PHE A 116 -30.38 22.37 -1.49
N ASP A 117 -29.38 21.65 -1.97
CA ASP A 117 -28.91 20.44 -1.29
C ASP A 117 -28.42 20.76 0.13
N TYR A 118 -27.71 21.88 0.29
CA TYR A 118 -27.28 22.37 1.60
C TYR A 118 -28.44 22.76 2.51
N LEU A 119 -29.45 23.47 1.97
CA LEU A 119 -30.67 23.82 2.69
C LEU A 119 -31.40 22.56 3.19
N LYS A 120 -31.51 21.53 2.35
CA LYS A 120 -32.12 20.24 2.71
C LYS A 120 -31.37 19.53 3.84
N VAL A 121 -30.04 19.57 3.82
CA VAL A 121 -29.21 19.02 4.91
C VAL A 121 -29.38 19.80 6.22
N LEU A 122 -29.60 21.12 6.15
CA LEU A 122 -29.92 21.91 7.33
C LEU A 122 -31.27 21.52 7.94
N GLU A 123 -32.29 21.36 7.09
CA GLU A 123 -33.62 20.88 7.51
C GLU A 123 -33.57 19.47 8.12
N GLU A 124 -32.85 18.53 7.50
CA GLU A 124 -32.68 17.16 8.03
C GLU A 124 -31.97 17.16 9.38
N ASN A 125 -30.96 18.02 9.58
CA ASN A 125 -30.29 18.16 10.87
C ASN A 125 -31.17 18.80 11.94
N GLU A 126 -32.02 19.74 11.58
CA GLU A 126 -32.98 20.38 12.50
C GLU A 126 -34.05 19.37 12.94
N ALA A 127 -34.63 18.61 11.98
CA ALA A 127 -35.58 17.54 12.28
C ALA A 127 -34.97 16.44 13.16
N LEU A 128 -33.73 16.03 12.89
CA LEU A 128 -33.01 15.05 13.73
C LEU A 128 -32.74 15.58 15.14
N ARG A 129 -32.43 16.88 15.29
CA ARG A 129 -32.26 17.50 16.61
C ARG A 129 -33.57 17.52 17.40
N GLU A 130 -34.69 17.81 16.74
CA GLU A 130 -36.03 17.79 17.34
C GLU A 130 -36.46 16.36 17.73
N GLU A 131 -36.22 15.35 16.87
CA GLU A 131 -36.46 13.93 17.20
C GLU A 131 -35.61 13.45 18.38
N THR A 132 -34.34 13.87 18.44
CA THR A 132 -33.44 13.51 19.54
C THR A 132 -33.78 14.25 20.84
N ALA A 133 -34.45 15.40 20.76
CA ALA A 133 -34.96 16.15 21.90
C ALA A 133 -36.26 15.52 22.46
N ALA A 134 -37.15 15.02 21.59
CA ALA A 134 -38.41 14.40 21.99
C ALA A 134 -38.25 13.00 22.65
N ALA A 135 -37.13 12.31 22.41
CA ALA A 135 -36.85 10.97 22.96
C ALA A 135 -36.16 10.96 24.34
N ARG A 136 -35.99 12.11 25.00
CA ARG A 136 -35.32 12.21 26.31
C ARG A 136 -36.33 12.28 27.47
N LEU A 137 -36.10 11.43 28.48
CA LEU A 137 -36.59 11.59 29.87
C LEU A 137 -36.28 13.02 30.37
N PRO A 138 -37.07 13.56 31.33
CA PRO A 138 -37.02 14.98 31.65
C PRO A 138 -35.61 15.39 32.05
N ALA A 139 -35.12 16.44 31.41
CA ALA A 139 -33.90 17.11 31.82
C ALA A 139 -34.05 17.57 33.28
N PRO A 140 -32.95 17.63 34.06
CA PRO A 140 -32.96 18.37 35.32
C PRO A 140 -33.46 19.80 35.03
N PRO A 141 -34.15 20.45 35.98
CA PRO A 141 -35.00 21.60 35.68
C PRO A 141 -34.21 22.64 34.89
N GLU A 142 -34.78 23.03 33.74
CA GLU A 142 -34.36 24.20 32.98
C GLU A 142 -34.23 25.36 33.97
N ARG A 143 -32.99 25.79 34.23
CA ARG A 143 -32.79 27.13 34.77
C ARG A 143 -33.26 28.06 33.68
N GLU A 144 -34.39 28.73 33.92
CA GLU A 144 -34.90 29.81 33.10
C GLU A 144 -33.73 30.62 32.53
N SER A 145 -33.69 30.75 31.21
CA SER A 145 -32.69 31.57 30.55
C SER A 145 -32.75 32.98 31.12
N ILE A 146 -31.74 33.35 31.91
CA ILE A 146 -31.50 34.73 32.37
C ILE A 146 -31.01 35.60 31.19
N HIS A 147 -31.26 35.19 29.94
CA HIS A 147 -30.84 35.90 28.73
C HIS A 147 -31.61 37.18 28.45
N ASP A 148 -32.76 37.42 29.11
CA ASP A 148 -33.60 38.60 28.84
C ASP A 148 -33.51 39.73 29.86
N ARG A 149 -32.71 39.65 30.93
CA ARG A 149 -32.71 40.70 31.99
C ARG A 149 -31.49 41.60 32.09
N TYR A 150 -30.39 41.27 31.45
CA TYR A 150 -29.21 42.13 31.46
C TYR A 150 -28.61 42.14 30.06
N GLY A 151 -28.69 43.31 29.39
CA GLY A 151 -28.10 43.53 28.08
C GLY A 151 -26.64 43.07 28.06
N VAL A 152 -26.41 41.89 27.50
CA VAL A 152 -25.09 41.40 27.16
C VAL A 152 -24.66 42.23 25.93
N PRO A 153 -23.49 42.91 25.93
CA PRO A 153 -22.94 43.39 24.68
C PRO A 153 -22.78 42.15 23.82
N SER A 154 -23.42 42.13 22.65
CA SER A 154 -23.26 41.09 21.64
C SER A 154 -21.77 40.93 21.34
N LEU A 155 -21.10 40.05 22.08
CA LEU A 155 -19.83 39.49 21.68
C LEU A 155 -20.13 38.91 20.31
N PRO A 156 -19.43 39.33 19.25
CA PRO A 156 -19.64 38.75 17.93
C PRO A 156 -19.40 37.26 18.11
N LEU A 157 -20.51 36.52 18.16
CA LEU A 157 -20.56 35.09 18.30
C LEU A 157 -19.51 34.58 17.33
N LEU A 158 -18.45 33.99 17.87
CA LEU A 158 -17.43 33.36 17.08
C LEU A 158 -18.16 32.31 16.22
N ARG A 159 -18.53 32.66 14.98
CA ARG A 159 -19.26 31.80 14.06
C ARG A 159 -18.22 30.84 13.48
N PHE A 160 -17.97 29.78 14.25
CA PHE A 160 -16.80 28.90 14.20
C PHE A 160 -16.58 28.01 12.97
N PRO A 161 -17.53 27.74 12.05
CA PRO A 161 -17.18 26.98 10.84
C PRO A 161 -16.25 27.75 9.89
N ARG A 162 -16.21 29.09 9.97
CA ARG A 162 -15.46 29.95 9.05
C ARG A 162 -14.08 30.37 9.54
N VAL A 163 -13.85 30.30 10.85
CA VAL A 163 -12.59 30.75 11.48
C VAL A 163 -11.43 29.80 11.14
N PHE A 164 -11.69 28.49 10.98
CA PHE A 164 -10.67 27.51 10.58
C PHE A 164 -10.04 27.76 9.22
N ARG A 165 -10.77 28.38 8.27
CA ARG A 165 -10.19 28.73 6.96
C ARG A 165 -9.27 29.96 7.01
N ARG A 166 -9.28 30.70 8.11
CA ARG A 166 -8.52 31.96 8.26
C ARG A 166 -7.12 31.75 8.85
N PHE A 167 -6.85 30.60 9.47
CA PHE A 167 -5.59 30.33 10.16
C PHE A 167 -4.92 29.08 9.59
N ASP A 168 -3.64 29.18 9.25
CA ASP A 168 -2.86 28.09 8.65
C ASP A 168 -2.41 27.03 9.67
N THR A 169 -2.48 27.34 10.98
CA THR A 169 -2.07 26.44 12.08
C THR A 169 -2.98 26.57 13.30
N VAL A 170 -3.07 25.49 14.08
CA VAL A 170 -3.83 25.45 15.34
C VAL A 170 -3.29 26.45 16.36
N ASP A 171 -1.97 26.67 16.40
CA ASP A 171 -1.36 27.63 17.35
C ASP A 171 -1.76 29.09 17.06
N ALA A 172 -1.89 29.46 15.79
CA ALA A 172 -2.36 30.79 15.40
C ALA A 172 -3.83 31.01 15.79
N LEU A 173 -4.67 29.99 15.62
CA LEU A 173 -6.05 29.99 16.09
C LEU A 173 -6.11 30.17 17.61
N LEU A 174 -5.32 29.38 18.37
CA LEU A 174 -5.31 29.45 19.83
C LEU A 174 -4.80 30.80 20.35
N SER A 175 -3.82 31.40 19.68
CA SER A 175 -3.31 32.74 20.02
C SER A 175 -4.41 33.80 19.86
N SER A 176 -5.16 33.76 18.77
CA SER A 176 -6.29 34.66 18.55
C SER A 176 -7.43 34.42 19.56
N VAL A 177 -7.68 33.16 19.94
CA VAL A 177 -8.66 32.83 20.98
C VAL A 177 -8.23 33.43 22.33
N VAL A 178 -6.96 33.31 22.70
CA VAL A 178 -6.42 33.88 23.96
C VAL A 178 -6.57 35.40 23.99
N GLU A 179 -6.26 36.10 22.90
CA GLU A 179 -6.40 37.55 22.81
C GLU A 179 -7.87 37.98 23.00
N ASN A 180 -8.79 37.35 22.27
CA ASN A 180 -10.22 37.63 22.39
C ASN A 180 -10.77 37.31 23.79
N LEU A 181 -10.27 36.24 24.43
CA LEU A 181 -10.65 35.89 25.80
C LEU A 181 -10.12 36.89 26.82
N ALA A 182 -8.92 37.41 26.63
CA ALA A 182 -8.35 38.44 27.53
C ALA A 182 -9.17 39.73 27.48
N ASP A 183 -9.58 40.15 26.28
CA ASP A 183 -10.44 41.31 26.06
C ASP A 183 -11.83 41.09 26.65
N ALA A 184 -12.46 39.94 26.39
CA ALA A 184 -13.80 39.62 26.87
C ALA A 184 -13.86 39.47 28.41
N ALA A 185 -12.83 38.90 29.02
CA ALA A 185 -12.74 38.75 30.46
C ALA A 185 -12.21 40.01 31.18
N GLY A 186 -11.66 40.98 30.42
CA GLY A 186 -11.05 42.19 30.97
C GLY A 186 -9.85 41.89 31.87
N VAL A 187 -8.98 40.97 31.45
CA VAL A 187 -7.81 40.53 32.21
C VAL A 187 -6.52 40.82 31.48
N THR A 188 -5.43 40.97 32.24
CA THR A 188 -4.11 41.24 31.65
C THR A 188 -3.35 39.97 31.26
N ARG A 189 -3.76 38.81 31.77
CA ARG A 189 -3.08 37.53 31.57
C ARG A 189 -4.10 36.42 31.32
N VAL A 190 -3.89 35.66 30.26
CA VAL A 190 -4.66 34.45 29.93
C VAL A 190 -3.73 33.43 29.31
N GLY A 191 -3.98 32.15 29.53
CA GLY A 191 -3.35 31.11 28.72
C GLY A 191 -4.16 29.83 28.66
N ILE A 192 -3.82 29.01 27.66
CA ILE A 192 -4.46 27.73 27.37
C ILE A 192 -3.42 26.63 27.48
N PHE A 193 -3.65 25.70 28.39
CA PHE A 193 -2.96 24.42 28.42
C PHE A 193 -3.78 23.40 27.64
N SER A 194 -3.15 22.67 26.73
CA SER A 194 -3.81 21.59 25.99
C SER A 194 -2.80 20.51 25.57
N LYS A 195 -3.29 19.32 25.21
CA LYS A 195 -2.52 18.22 24.64
C LYS A 195 -2.95 17.95 23.19
N VAL A 196 -1.99 17.56 22.34
CA VAL A 196 -2.27 17.28 20.91
C VAL A 196 -2.94 15.92 20.76
N ARG A 197 -2.37 14.89 21.40
CA ARG A 197 -2.87 13.51 21.33
C ARG A 197 -3.19 12.92 22.69
N GLN A 198 -3.93 11.83 22.67
CA GLN A 198 -4.10 10.97 23.85
C GLN A 198 -2.72 10.40 24.26
N GLY A 199 -2.35 10.55 25.53
CA GLY A 199 -1.03 10.17 26.04
C GLY A 199 0.05 11.25 25.97
N ASP A 200 -0.18 12.38 25.27
CA ASP A 200 0.73 13.53 25.32
C ASP A 200 0.60 14.29 26.64
N ARG A 201 1.64 15.06 26.98
CA ARG A 201 1.62 15.99 28.12
C ARG A 201 0.90 17.28 27.75
N TYR A 202 0.14 17.83 28.69
CA TYR A 202 -0.45 19.16 28.58
C TYR A 202 0.65 20.20 28.70
N ARG A 203 0.72 21.11 27.73
CA ARG A 203 1.66 22.22 27.69
C ARG A 203 0.92 23.52 27.40
N LEU A 204 1.56 24.65 27.70
CA LEU A 204 1.06 25.96 27.30
C LEU A 204 1.14 26.08 25.77
N ARG A 205 -0.02 26.17 25.10
CA ARG A 205 -0.10 26.28 23.63
C ARG A 205 -0.22 27.72 23.15
N ALA A 206 -0.90 28.55 23.94
CA ALA A 206 -1.04 29.97 23.69
C ALA A 206 -1.18 30.70 25.02
N GLY A 207 -0.66 31.93 25.08
CA GLY A 207 -0.69 32.73 26.30
C GLY A 207 -0.42 34.19 26.03
N LEU A 208 -1.09 35.05 26.79
CA LEU A 208 -0.92 36.49 26.79
C LEU A 208 -0.35 36.92 28.14
N ARG A 209 0.83 37.57 28.12
CA ARG A 209 1.54 38.08 29.31
C ARG A 209 1.70 37.03 30.44
N CYS A 210 1.92 35.78 30.06
CA CYS A 210 2.24 34.67 30.97
C CYS A 210 3.60 34.86 31.64
N LEU A 211 3.80 34.24 32.80
CA LEU A 211 5.10 34.21 33.45
C LEU A 211 6.07 33.34 32.62
N PRO A 212 7.38 33.67 32.55
CA PRO A 212 8.36 32.85 31.84
C PRO A 212 8.35 31.39 32.30
N GLU A 213 8.16 31.17 33.60
CA GLU A 213 8.11 29.84 34.22
C GLU A 213 6.87 29.06 33.79
N THR A 214 5.78 29.72 33.37
CA THR A 214 4.56 29.05 32.92
C THR A 214 4.75 28.34 31.57
N ALA A 215 5.67 28.81 30.72
CA ALA A 215 5.93 28.20 29.42
C ALA A 215 6.65 26.84 29.52
N GLU A 216 7.43 26.63 30.59
CA GLU A 216 8.20 25.40 30.84
C GLU A 216 7.38 24.32 31.57
N LEU A 217 6.13 24.61 31.96
CA LEU A 217 5.29 23.67 32.69
C LEU A 217 4.72 22.60 31.74
N GLU A 218 4.91 21.34 32.10
CA GLU A 218 4.30 20.20 31.43
C GLU A 218 3.58 19.29 32.43
N PHE A 219 2.34 18.90 32.12
CA PHE A 219 1.56 18.01 32.96
C PHE A 219 1.23 16.69 32.25
N GLY A 220 1.46 15.55 32.90
CA GLY A 220 1.00 14.25 32.43
C GLY A 220 -0.42 13.93 32.92
N GLU A 221 -1.05 12.92 32.33
CA GLU A 221 -2.40 12.43 32.72
C GLU A 221 -2.46 11.86 34.15
N ARG A 222 -1.31 11.62 34.79
CA ARG A 222 -1.22 11.13 36.17
C ARG A 222 -0.96 12.25 37.18
N ASP A 223 -0.76 13.49 36.73
CA ASP A 223 -0.50 14.60 37.63
C ASP A 223 -1.74 14.96 38.43
N ALA A 224 -1.51 15.37 39.69
CA ALA A 224 -2.57 15.59 40.67
C ALA A 224 -3.56 16.67 40.22
N LEU A 225 -3.10 17.75 39.59
CA LEU A 225 -3.96 18.81 39.04
C LEU A 225 -4.87 18.27 37.93
N VAL A 226 -4.32 17.52 36.98
CA VAL A 226 -5.07 16.96 35.85
C VAL A 226 -6.12 15.98 36.36
N ARG A 227 -5.75 15.09 37.28
CA ARG A 227 -6.68 14.13 37.89
C ARG A 227 -7.79 14.81 38.70
N TRP A 228 -7.46 15.91 39.37
CA TRP A 228 -8.46 16.68 40.10
C TRP A 228 -9.46 17.32 39.12
N LEU A 229 -8.97 17.97 38.06
CA LEU A 229 -9.83 18.54 37.03
C LEU A 229 -10.70 17.44 36.39
N GLU A 230 -10.12 16.32 35.94
CA GLU A 230 -10.88 15.20 35.37
C GLU A 230 -12.02 14.68 36.25
N ARG A 231 -11.83 14.65 37.59
CA ARG A 231 -12.84 14.11 38.52
C ARG A 231 -13.89 15.13 38.93
N GLN A 232 -13.49 16.39 39.10
CA GLN A 232 -14.35 17.41 39.69
C GLN A 232 -15.08 18.23 38.62
N ALA A 233 -14.47 18.54 37.47
CA ALA A 233 -15.09 19.34 36.40
C ALA A 233 -15.60 20.74 36.78
N HIS A 234 -15.06 21.32 37.85
CA HIS A 234 -15.44 22.65 38.32
C HIS A 234 -14.32 23.66 38.06
N LEU A 235 -14.72 24.92 37.83
CA LEU A 235 -13.78 26.04 37.77
C LEU A 235 -13.16 26.28 39.15
N ILE A 236 -11.89 26.67 39.18
CA ILE A 236 -11.15 26.99 40.40
C ILE A 236 -11.00 28.51 40.45
N SER A 237 -11.47 29.15 41.51
CA SER A 237 -11.21 30.57 41.77
C SER A 237 -10.50 30.74 43.12
N ARG A 238 -9.55 31.68 43.16
CA ARG A 238 -8.75 31.99 44.34
C ARG A 238 -9.62 32.38 45.55
N ASP A 239 -10.75 33.02 45.30
CA ASP A 239 -11.71 33.43 46.33
C ASP A 239 -12.48 32.22 46.90
N THR A 240 -12.95 31.34 46.01
CA THR A 240 -13.75 30.16 46.38
C THR A 240 -12.92 29.04 47.04
N LEU A 241 -11.59 29.04 46.88
CA LEU A 241 -10.68 28.11 47.57
C LEU A 241 -10.72 28.23 49.10
N THR A 242 -11.23 29.32 49.65
CA THR A 242 -11.43 29.47 51.10
C THR A 242 -12.51 28.54 51.65
N GLN A 243 -13.44 28.09 50.82
CA GLN A 243 -14.61 27.27 51.17
C GLN A 243 -14.40 25.75 50.93
N ALA A 244 -13.25 25.33 50.41
CA ALA A 244 -12.95 23.92 50.11
C ALA A 244 -12.69 23.08 51.37
N VAL A 245 -13.26 21.87 51.42
CA VAL A 245 -13.35 21.00 52.61
C VAL A 245 -12.05 20.24 52.92
N ASP A 246 -11.19 19.97 51.92
CA ASP A 246 -9.93 19.24 52.09
C ASP A 246 -8.67 20.14 52.02
N ARG A 247 -7.79 20.00 53.03
CA ARG A 247 -6.54 20.76 53.18
C ARG A 247 -5.50 20.38 52.12
N ALA A 248 -5.49 19.12 51.68
CA ALA A 248 -4.56 18.64 50.65
C ALA A 248 -4.92 19.22 49.27
N GLU A 249 -6.20 19.13 48.88
CA GLU A 249 -6.72 19.74 47.64
C GLU A 249 -6.50 21.25 47.60
N ARG A 250 -6.80 21.96 48.68
CA ARG A 250 -6.59 23.42 48.75
C ARG A 250 -5.13 23.80 48.54
N THR A 251 -4.18 23.01 49.06
CA THR A 251 -2.75 23.27 48.88
C THR A 251 -2.31 23.04 47.44
N LEU A 252 -2.79 21.95 46.80
CA LEU A 252 -2.53 21.65 45.39
C LEU A 252 -3.05 22.75 44.46
N LEU A 253 -4.31 23.15 44.63
CA LEU A 253 -4.96 24.13 43.77
C LEU A 253 -4.36 25.53 43.95
N ARG A 254 -4.02 25.92 45.17
CA ARG A 254 -3.34 27.20 45.44
C ARG A 254 -1.96 27.25 44.78
N ARG A 255 -1.17 26.18 44.89
CA ARG A 255 0.13 26.07 44.20
C ARG A 255 -0.01 26.16 42.69
N SER A 256 -1.06 25.55 42.13
CA SER A 256 -1.31 25.58 40.68
C SER A 256 -1.68 26.99 40.21
N LEU A 257 -2.55 27.70 40.95
CA LEU A 257 -2.88 29.10 40.68
C LEU A 257 -1.65 30.01 40.80
N ASP A 258 -0.79 29.80 41.80
CA ASP A 258 0.44 30.57 41.98
C ASP A 258 1.44 30.32 40.84
N ALA A 259 1.59 29.07 40.40
CA ALA A 259 2.48 28.69 39.29
C ALA A 259 2.07 29.30 37.95
N PHE A 260 0.76 29.44 37.70
CA PHE A 260 0.25 30.12 36.50
C PHE A 260 0.14 31.64 36.68
N GLY A 261 0.31 32.15 37.91
CA GLY A 261 -0.01 33.53 38.27
C GLY A 261 -1.46 33.88 37.92
N ALA A 262 -2.38 32.96 38.23
CA ALA A 262 -3.79 33.01 37.88
C ALA A 262 -4.67 33.22 39.12
N GLU A 263 -5.81 33.89 38.90
CA GLU A 263 -6.91 33.97 39.85
C GLU A 263 -7.98 32.91 39.59
N VAL A 264 -8.19 32.56 38.32
CA VAL A 264 -9.20 31.58 37.92
C VAL A 264 -8.58 30.55 36.97
N ILE A 265 -8.91 29.27 37.16
CA ILE A 265 -8.64 28.19 36.21
C ILE A 265 -9.99 27.59 35.80
N VAL A 266 -10.23 27.47 34.50
CA VAL A 266 -11.45 26.90 33.95
C VAL A 266 -11.09 25.67 33.10
N PRO A 267 -11.52 24.45 33.48
CA PRO A 267 -11.25 23.26 32.67
C PRO A 267 -11.97 23.30 31.33
N LEU A 268 -11.36 22.66 30.31
CA LEU A 268 -11.92 22.50 28.98
C LEU A 268 -12.28 21.03 28.74
N TYR A 269 -13.56 20.72 28.57
CA TYR A 269 -14.06 19.35 28.39
C TYR A 269 -14.56 19.10 26.97
N ALA A 270 -14.19 17.93 26.44
CA ALA A 270 -14.78 17.35 25.25
C ALA A 270 -15.48 16.03 25.59
N ARG A 271 -16.11 15.42 24.58
CA ARG A 271 -16.80 14.12 24.72
C ARG A 271 -15.91 13.00 25.27
N ARG A 272 -14.59 13.10 25.12
CA ARG A 272 -13.60 12.09 25.55
C ARG A 272 -12.85 12.43 26.86
N GLY A 273 -13.25 13.49 27.57
CA GLY A 273 -12.61 13.93 28.82
C GLY A 273 -11.99 15.32 28.69
N ILE A 274 -11.06 15.65 29.60
CA ILE A 274 -10.42 16.97 29.60
C ILE A 274 -9.45 17.11 28.41
N VAL A 275 -9.61 18.18 27.65
CA VAL A 275 -8.74 18.54 26.50
C VAL A 275 -7.67 19.54 26.90
N GLY A 276 -7.90 20.24 28.01
CA GLY A 276 -7.05 21.32 28.48
C GLY A 276 -7.70 22.12 29.61
N TRP A 277 -7.11 23.27 29.92
CA TRP A 277 -7.71 24.27 30.80
C TRP A 277 -7.26 25.67 30.39
N LEU A 278 -8.12 26.63 30.68
CA LEU A 278 -7.83 28.06 30.63
C LEU A 278 -7.39 28.52 32.01
N PHE A 279 -6.50 29.51 32.06
CA PHE A 279 -6.26 30.27 33.27
C PHE A 279 -6.37 31.76 32.98
N PHE A 280 -6.86 32.50 33.96
CA PHE A 280 -7.08 33.95 33.91
C PHE A 280 -6.36 34.60 35.09
N GLY A 281 -5.58 35.64 34.81
CA GLY A 281 -4.92 36.46 35.83
C GLY A 281 -5.85 37.55 36.37
N HIS A 282 -5.27 38.56 37.00
CA HIS A 282 -6.01 39.67 37.58
C HIS A 282 -6.80 40.47 36.53
N ARG A 283 -8.01 40.89 36.92
CA ARG A 283 -8.82 41.84 36.15
C ARG A 283 -8.10 43.18 36.07
N VAL A 284 -8.24 43.86 34.93
CA VAL A 284 -7.69 45.21 34.69
C VAL A 284 -8.25 46.22 35.69
N THR A 285 -9.48 46.00 36.16
CA THR A 285 -10.15 46.84 37.18
C THR A 285 -9.60 46.66 38.59
N GLY A 286 -8.83 45.59 38.85
CA GLY A 286 -8.34 45.23 40.19
C GLY A 286 -9.40 44.59 41.10
N GLU A 287 -10.61 44.37 40.60
CA GLU A 287 -11.69 43.69 41.32
C GLU A 287 -11.58 42.16 41.24
N HIS A 288 -12.14 41.47 42.23
CA HIS A 288 -12.25 40.02 42.24
C HIS A 288 -13.30 39.54 41.21
N PHE A 289 -13.26 38.25 40.88
CA PHE A 289 -14.26 37.62 40.01
C PHE A 289 -15.52 37.25 40.79
N ASP A 290 -16.56 38.07 40.68
CA ASP A 290 -17.88 37.77 41.24
C ASP A 290 -18.53 36.53 40.57
N PRO A 291 -19.50 35.86 41.22
CA PRO A 291 -20.18 34.68 40.66
C PRO A 291 -20.73 34.86 39.23
N PRO A 292 -21.34 36.00 38.84
CA PRO A 292 -21.78 36.22 37.45
C PRO A 292 -20.64 36.30 36.44
N HIS A 293 -19.46 36.79 36.87
CA HIS A 293 -18.27 36.80 36.02
C HIS A 293 -17.73 35.39 35.81
N LEU A 294 -17.71 34.56 36.86
CA LEU A 294 -17.29 33.16 36.78
C LEU A 294 -18.21 32.33 35.87
N GLU A 295 -19.53 32.57 35.90
CA GLU A 295 -20.48 31.92 35.01
C GLU A 295 -20.21 32.27 33.53
N ARG A 296 -19.93 33.54 33.23
CA ARG A 296 -19.53 33.97 31.86
C ARG A 296 -18.25 33.29 31.40
N LEU A 297 -17.24 33.18 32.27
CA LEU A 297 -16.00 32.46 31.93
C LEU A 297 -16.25 30.98 31.65
N SER A 298 -17.17 30.34 32.37
CA SER A 298 -17.55 28.94 32.12
C SER A 298 -18.20 28.78 30.74
N ILE A 299 -19.11 29.68 30.36
CA ILE A 299 -19.75 29.67 29.04
C ILE A 299 -18.71 29.87 27.92
N LEU A 300 -17.76 30.79 28.12
CA LEU A 300 -16.66 30.99 27.17
C LEU A 300 -15.77 29.76 27.07
N ALA A 301 -15.46 29.11 28.19
CA ALA A 301 -14.66 27.89 28.21
C ALA A 301 -15.34 26.73 27.48
N GLU A 302 -16.66 26.58 27.56
CA GLU A 302 -17.41 25.56 26.82
C GLU A 302 -17.28 25.77 25.30
N HIS A 303 -17.41 27.02 24.83
CA HIS A 303 -17.18 27.36 23.43
C HIS A 303 -15.75 27.07 23.00
N VAL A 304 -14.76 27.49 23.79
CA VAL A 304 -13.34 27.23 23.53
C VAL A 304 -13.03 25.73 23.49
N SER A 305 -13.67 24.94 24.37
CA SER A 305 -13.51 23.49 24.40
C SER A 305 -13.91 22.85 23.07
N THR A 306 -15.05 23.27 22.52
CA THR A 306 -15.55 22.79 21.22
C THR A 306 -14.61 23.15 20.07
N VAL A 307 -14.04 24.36 20.10
CA VAL A 307 -13.11 24.84 19.07
C VAL A 307 -11.82 24.06 19.09
N LEU A 308 -11.26 23.89 20.29
CA LEU A 308 -10.04 23.14 20.51
C LEU A 308 -10.23 21.68 20.09
N GLU A 309 -11.35 21.05 20.42
CA GLU A 309 -11.68 19.69 19.97
C GLU A 309 -11.71 19.60 18.44
N ASN A 310 -12.41 20.51 17.76
CA ASN A 310 -12.47 20.53 16.30
C ASN A 310 -11.09 20.81 15.66
N ALA A 311 -10.26 21.65 16.28
CA ALA A 311 -8.93 21.96 15.80
C ALA A 311 -8.02 20.75 15.81
N LEU A 312 -8.00 20.07 16.96
CA LEU A 312 -7.17 18.89 17.20
C LEU A 312 -7.63 17.73 16.31
N LEU A 313 -8.94 17.55 16.13
CA LEU A 313 -9.48 16.55 15.20
C LEU A 313 -9.08 16.82 13.75
N TYR A 314 -9.15 18.08 13.32
CA TYR A 314 -8.75 18.47 11.96
C TYR A 314 -7.25 18.26 11.72
N GLU A 315 -6.42 18.61 12.70
CA GLU A 315 -4.96 18.38 12.66
C GLU A 315 -4.64 16.88 12.56
N GLU A 316 -5.30 16.04 13.36
CA GLU A 316 -5.11 14.58 13.33
C GLU A 316 -5.52 13.98 11.97
N ILE A 317 -6.68 14.38 11.42
CA ILE A 317 -7.13 13.93 10.10
C ILE A 317 -6.14 14.35 9.01
N THR A 318 -5.68 15.61 9.05
CA THR A 318 -4.74 16.15 8.07
C THR A 318 -3.40 15.40 8.12
N LEU A 319 -2.92 15.11 9.32
CA LEU A 319 -1.71 14.32 9.50
C LEU A 319 -1.88 12.88 9.01
N GLN A 320 -2.97 12.20 9.38
CA GLN A 320 -3.25 10.85 8.91
C GLN A 320 -3.29 10.80 7.39
N LYS A 321 -3.97 11.77 6.76
CA LYS A 321 -4.01 11.91 5.30
C LYS A 321 -2.60 12.08 4.71
N THR A 322 -1.80 13.01 5.27
CA THR A 322 -0.44 13.27 4.81
C THR A 322 0.47 12.05 4.96
N LEU A 323 0.35 11.33 6.08
CA LEU A 323 1.08 10.09 6.34
C LEU A 323 0.68 9.00 5.34
N SER A 324 -0.61 8.75 5.16
CA SER A 324 -1.11 7.77 4.19
C SER A 324 -0.66 8.08 2.77
N GLU A 325 -0.73 9.35 2.33
CA GLU A 325 -0.24 9.76 1.02
C GLU A 325 1.28 9.57 0.88
N THR A 326 2.05 9.88 1.93
CA THR A 326 3.51 9.72 1.93
C THR A 326 3.90 8.24 1.87
N LEU A 327 3.24 7.38 2.64
CA LEU A 327 3.46 5.94 2.62
C LEU A 327 3.14 5.37 1.24
N LEU A 328 2.00 5.72 0.64
CA LEU A 328 1.64 5.24 -0.70
C LEU A 328 2.62 5.71 -1.78
N LYS A 329 3.24 6.89 -1.62
CA LYS A 329 4.30 7.37 -2.52
C LYS A 329 5.65 6.66 -2.31
N ALA A 330 5.90 6.13 -1.11
CA ALA A 330 7.14 5.44 -0.75
C ALA A 330 7.11 3.93 -1.03
N ILE A 331 5.95 3.35 -1.34
CA ILE A 331 5.81 1.92 -1.65
C ILE A 331 6.57 1.59 -2.96
N PRO A 332 7.48 0.59 -2.96
CA PRO A 332 8.27 0.24 -4.13
C PRO A 332 7.49 -0.29 -5.34
N PRO A 333 6.39 -1.05 -5.18
CA PRO A 333 5.49 -1.33 -6.30
C PRO A 333 4.82 -0.07 -6.88
N GLY A 334 4.67 -0.05 -8.21
CA GLY A 334 3.76 0.88 -8.87
C GLY A 334 2.33 0.57 -8.49
N ILE A 335 1.53 1.57 -8.15
CA ILE A 335 0.12 1.37 -7.79
C ILE A 335 -0.74 2.25 -8.72
N VAL A 336 -1.77 1.65 -9.29
CA VAL A 336 -2.75 2.30 -10.16
C VAL A 336 -4.14 1.97 -9.62
N ALA A 337 -4.93 2.98 -9.26
CA ALA A 337 -6.30 2.79 -8.79
C ALA A 337 -7.31 3.46 -9.71
N THR A 338 -8.42 2.77 -9.93
CA THR A 338 -9.53 3.21 -10.77
C THR A 338 -10.82 3.21 -9.97
N ASP A 339 -11.77 4.07 -10.37
CA ASP A 339 -13.15 4.00 -9.88
C ASP A 339 -13.96 2.90 -10.62
N GLU A 340 -15.24 2.77 -10.28
CA GLU A 340 -16.18 1.83 -10.89
C GLU A 340 -16.37 2.01 -12.41
N ASN A 341 -16.06 3.20 -12.94
CA ASN A 341 -16.16 3.51 -14.37
C ASN A 341 -14.83 3.31 -15.09
N ALA A 342 -13.86 2.64 -14.47
CA ALA A 342 -12.50 2.44 -14.96
C ALA A 342 -11.76 3.75 -15.25
N ILE A 343 -12.05 4.82 -14.50
CA ILE A 343 -11.30 6.08 -14.58
C ILE A 343 -10.18 6.07 -13.54
N VAL A 344 -8.96 6.39 -13.96
CA VAL A 344 -7.80 6.41 -13.06
C VAL A 344 -7.93 7.56 -12.06
N ARG A 345 -8.07 7.21 -10.78
CA ARG A 345 -8.12 8.17 -9.66
C ARG A 345 -6.81 8.31 -8.94
N TRP A 346 -5.95 7.31 -9.05
CA TRP A 346 -4.69 7.29 -8.33
C TRP A 346 -3.60 6.62 -9.16
N PHE A 347 -2.42 7.25 -9.18
CA PHE A 347 -1.24 6.80 -9.92
C PHE A 347 -0.01 7.12 -9.09
N SER A 348 0.75 6.11 -8.63
CA SER A 348 1.93 6.37 -7.79
C SER A 348 3.08 6.97 -8.59
N PRO A 349 3.98 7.74 -7.96
CA PRO A 349 5.25 8.14 -8.56
C PRO A 349 6.08 6.94 -9.06
N THR A 350 6.02 5.82 -8.34
CA THR A 350 6.71 4.60 -8.77
C THR A 350 6.07 4.01 -10.05
N ALA A 351 4.76 4.10 -10.21
CA ALA A 351 4.08 3.71 -11.44
C ALA A 351 4.48 4.61 -12.63
N GLU A 352 4.72 5.91 -12.41
CA GLU A 352 5.28 6.80 -13.44
C GLU A 352 6.64 6.29 -13.93
N GLN A 353 7.52 5.90 -13.01
CA GLN A 353 8.86 5.42 -13.33
C GLN A 353 8.86 4.05 -14.02
N ILE A 354 7.98 3.14 -13.58
CA ILE A 354 7.88 1.78 -14.12
C ILE A 354 7.24 1.78 -15.50
N LEU A 355 6.17 2.56 -15.70
CA LEU A 355 5.37 2.56 -16.93
C LEU A 355 5.82 3.65 -17.93
N GLY A 356 6.67 4.58 -17.52
CA GLY A 356 7.16 5.67 -18.38
C GLY A 356 6.11 6.72 -18.72
N LEU A 357 5.09 6.89 -17.87
CA LEU A 357 3.97 7.80 -18.06
C LEU A 357 3.95 8.86 -16.97
N THR A 358 3.37 10.04 -17.24
CA THR A 358 3.20 11.07 -16.20
C THR A 358 1.80 11.02 -15.61
N SER A 359 1.68 11.34 -14.31
CA SER A 359 0.39 11.42 -13.63
C SER A 359 -0.55 12.43 -14.30
N LYS A 360 -0.03 13.49 -14.92
CA LYS A 360 -0.84 14.48 -15.65
C LYS A 360 -1.51 13.89 -16.88
N ASP A 361 -0.86 12.93 -17.53
CA ASP A 361 -1.38 12.30 -18.74
C ASP A 361 -2.39 11.19 -18.43
N VAL A 362 -2.45 10.72 -17.19
CA VAL A 362 -3.19 9.53 -16.79
C VAL A 362 -4.33 9.83 -15.81
N LEU A 363 -4.14 10.76 -14.86
CA LEU A 363 -5.15 11.06 -13.84
C LEU A 363 -6.45 11.59 -14.45
N ASN A 364 -7.57 11.11 -13.91
CA ASN A 364 -8.94 11.42 -14.34
C ASN A 364 -9.23 11.08 -15.81
N LYS A 365 -8.43 10.18 -16.41
CA LYS A 365 -8.68 9.63 -17.74
C LYS A 365 -9.06 8.16 -17.66
N PRO A 366 -9.68 7.60 -18.72
CA PRO A 366 -9.94 6.17 -18.81
C PRO A 366 -8.65 5.35 -18.66
N VAL A 367 -8.76 4.16 -18.07
CA VAL A 367 -7.62 3.27 -17.78
C VAL A 367 -6.78 2.91 -19.01
N GLU A 368 -7.30 3.09 -20.22
CA GLU A 368 -6.55 2.93 -21.48
C GLU A 368 -5.34 3.85 -21.58
N SER A 369 -5.34 5.00 -20.89
CA SER A 369 -4.19 5.90 -20.84
C SER A 369 -2.95 5.26 -20.21
N VAL A 370 -3.14 4.19 -19.43
CA VAL A 370 -2.06 3.45 -18.75
C VAL A 370 -1.52 2.29 -19.62
N GLY A 371 -2.11 2.08 -20.80
CA GLY A 371 -1.76 1.02 -21.75
C GLY A 371 -2.81 -0.09 -21.82
N ASN A 372 -3.07 -0.58 -23.04
CA ASN A 372 -4.16 -1.51 -23.35
C ASN A 372 -4.13 -2.81 -22.53
N ARG A 373 -2.93 -3.32 -22.22
CA ARG A 373 -2.79 -4.60 -21.52
C ARG A 373 -3.15 -4.49 -20.04
N LEU A 374 -2.65 -3.45 -19.36
CA LEU A 374 -3.01 -3.16 -17.97
C LEU A 374 -4.49 -2.78 -17.85
N ALA A 375 -5.00 -1.98 -18.80
CA ALA A 375 -6.41 -1.65 -18.92
C ALA A 375 -7.30 -2.89 -19.00
N GLY A 376 -6.91 -3.88 -19.82
CA GLY A 376 -7.61 -5.15 -19.93
C GLY A 376 -7.75 -5.87 -18.60
N PHE A 377 -6.65 -6.00 -17.84
CA PHE A 377 -6.67 -6.66 -16.53
C PHE A 377 -7.51 -5.93 -15.48
N ILE A 378 -7.45 -4.59 -15.46
CA ILE A 378 -8.26 -3.79 -14.54
C ILE A 378 -9.75 -3.92 -14.88
N ARG A 379 -10.13 -3.85 -16.16
CA ARG A 379 -11.52 -4.05 -16.60
C ARG A 379 -12.03 -5.45 -16.27
N GLU A 380 -11.24 -6.48 -16.56
CA GLU A 380 -11.57 -7.86 -16.23
C GLU A 380 -11.76 -8.04 -14.71
N THR A 381 -10.98 -7.34 -13.89
CA THR A 381 -11.13 -7.35 -12.43
C THR A 381 -12.35 -6.59 -11.94
N LEU A 382 -12.80 -5.55 -12.65
CA LEU A 382 -14.04 -4.83 -12.36
C LEU A 382 -15.28 -5.68 -12.70
N GLU A 383 -15.22 -6.43 -13.80
CA GLU A 383 -16.29 -7.31 -14.27
C GLU A 383 -16.35 -8.65 -13.50
N SER A 384 -15.20 -9.16 -13.06
CA SER A 384 -15.08 -10.42 -12.35
C SER A 384 -15.30 -10.27 -10.84
N SER A 385 -15.93 -11.28 -10.23
CA SER A 385 -16.09 -11.37 -8.76
C SER A 385 -14.89 -12.06 -8.08
N SER A 386 -13.91 -12.55 -8.85
CA SER A 386 -12.76 -13.30 -8.36
C SER A 386 -11.45 -12.58 -8.66
N THR A 387 -10.47 -12.69 -7.75
CA THR A 387 -9.11 -12.18 -7.97
C THR A 387 -8.42 -12.91 -9.12
N LEU A 388 -7.93 -12.16 -10.09
CA LEU A 388 -7.14 -12.73 -11.19
C LEU A 388 -5.78 -13.22 -10.68
N PRO A 389 -5.24 -14.32 -11.22
CA PRO A 389 -3.89 -14.76 -10.90
C PRO A 389 -2.87 -13.72 -11.39
N PRO A 390 -1.74 -13.52 -10.67
CA PRO A 390 -0.69 -12.60 -11.07
C PRO A 390 -0.23 -12.88 -12.51
N GLN A 391 -0.11 -11.84 -13.32
CA GLN A 391 0.32 -11.94 -14.71
C GLN A 391 1.69 -11.29 -14.89
N GLN A 392 2.61 -12.02 -15.51
CA GLN A 392 3.93 -11.52 -15.84
C GLN A 392 4.05 -11.29 -17.34
N TRP A 393 4.62 -10.15 -17.74
CA TRP A 393 4.99 -9.90 -19.14
C TRP A 393 6.17 -8.94 -19.27
N LEU A 394 6.85 -9.02 -20.43
CA LEU A 394 7.86 -8.04 -20.82
C LEU A 394 7.19 -6.84 -21.49
N ASP A 395 7.18 -5.69 -20.84
CA ASP A 395 6.63 -4.48 -21.44
C ASP A 395 7.53 -3.98 -22.57
N HIS A 396 6.98 -3.85 -23.77
CA HIS A 396 7.74 -3.51 -24.97
C HIS A 396 8.13 -2.03 -25.01
N HIS A 397 7.39 -1.17 -24.31
CA HIS A 397 7.68 0.26 -24.25
C HIS A 397 8.88 0.55 -23.34
N THR A 398 8.88 -0.04 -22.14
CA THR A 398 9.92 0.20 -21.14
C THR A 398 11.03 -0.84 -21.14
N ARG A 399 10.86 -1.95 -21.86
CA ARG A 399 11.73 -3.15 -21.86
C ARG A 399 11.94 -3.72 -20.46
N ARG A 400 10.92 -3.62 -19.60
CA ARG A 400 10.94 -4.12 -18.23
C ARG A 400 10.07 -5.36 -18.08
N SER A 401 10.49 -6.28 -17.23
CA SER A 401 9.67 -7.42 -16.85
C SER A 401 8.75 -7.01 -15.70
N LEU A 402 7.45 -7.03 -15.95
CA LEU A 402 6.44 -6.55 -15.02
C LEU A 402 5.58 -7.71 -14.54
N LEU A 403 5.36 -7.76 -13.22
CA LEU A 403 4.37 -8.63 -12.60
C LEU A 403 3.22 -7.78 -12.07
N ILE A 404 2.00 -8.10 -12.50
CA ILE A 404 0.82 -7.32 -12.19
C ILE A 404 -0.18 -8.14 -11.41
N GLU A 405 -0.63 -7.56 -10.31
CA GLU A 405 -1.68 -8.07 -9.46
C GLU A 405 -2.82 -7.07 -9.41
N THR A 406 -4.02 -7.50 -9.75
CA THR A 406 -5.21 -6.66 -9.68
C THR A 406 -6.17 -7.16 -8.61
N ARG A 407 -6.77 -6.22 -7.88
CA ARG A 407 -7.79 -6.53 -6.87
C ARG A 407 -8.90 -5.50 -6.94
N ARG A 408 -10.13 -5.96 -6.70
CA ARG A 408 -11.28 -5.09 -6.56
C ARG A 408 -11.25 -4.40 -5.20
N LEU A 409 -11.54 -3.10 -5.19
CA LEU A 409 -11.58 -2.27 -4.00
C LEU A 409 -13.05 -2.14 -3.57
N GLY A 410 -13.52 -3.05 -2.72
CA GLY A 410 -14.93 -3.11 -2.28
C GLY A 410 -15.96 -3.22 -3.42
N ASP A 411 -17.24 -3.32 -3.09
CA ASP A 411 -18.28 -3.50 -4.12
C ASP A 411 -18.53 -2.24 -4.96
N GLN A 412 -18.16 -1.05 -4.46
CA GLN A 412 -18.44 0.25 -5.09
C GLN A 412 -17.24 1.23 -5.21
N LEU A 413 -16.01 0.85 -4.83
CA LEU A 413 -14.87 1.80 -4.88
C LEU A 413 -13.98 1.65 -6.14
N GLY A 414 -14.13 0.57 -6.90
CA GLY A 414 -13.42 0.33 -8.15
C GLY A 414 -12.36 -0.78 -8.07
N ALA A 415 -11.20 -0.61 -8.71
CA ALA A 415 -10.15 -1.62 -8.76
C ALA A 415 -8.74 -1.01 -8.64
N VAL A 416 -7.82 -1.79 -8.05
CA VAL A 416 -6.41 -1.43 -7.87
C VAL A 416 -5.53 -2.46 -8.59
N ALA A 417 -4.56 -1.97 -9.34
CA ALA A 417 -3.47 -2.74 -9.89
C ALA A 417 -2.16 -2.40 -9.16
N VAL A 418 -1.43 -3.42 -8.76
CA VAL A 418 -0.07 -3.35 -8.21
C VAL A 418 0.88 -3.88 -9.27
N VAL A 419 1.88 -3.09 -9.62
CA VAL A 419 2.86 -3.34 -10.68
C VAL A 419 4.23 -3.51 -10.05
N HIS A 420 4.80 -4.70 -10.12
CA HIS A 420 6.13 -5.03 -9.65
C HIS A 420 7.11 -5.04 -10.83
N ASP A 421 8.26 -4.38 -10.67
CA ASP A 421 9.37 -4.42 -11.63
C ASP A 421 10.33 -5.55 -11.26
N LEU A 422 10.32 -6.64 -12.02
CA LEU A 422 11.16 -7.82 -11.83
C LEU A 422 12.47 -7.74 -12.61
N THR A 423 12.71 -6.66 -13.35
CA THR A 423 13.85 -6.54 -14.29
C THR A 423 15.19 -6.72 -13.59
N ALA A 424 15.36 -6.18 -12.38
CA ALA A 424 16.62 -6.31 -11.63
C ALA A 424 16.86 -7.75 -11.15
N GLU A 425 15.80 -8.44 -10.72
CA GLU A 425 15.87 -9.82 -10.23
C GLU A 425 16.15 -10.80 -11.37
N GLU A 426 15.47 -10.64 -12.51
CA GLU A 426 15.74 -11.44 -13.72
C GLU A 426 17.18 -11.24 -14.22
N ASN A 427 17.64 -10.00 -14.35
CA ASN A 427 19.01 -9.72 -14.77
C ASN A 427 20.05 -10.31 -13.82
N LEU A 428 19.79 -10.29 -12.51
CA LEU A 428 20.67 -10.90 -11.52
C LEU A 428 20.70 -12.42 -11.66
N ARG A 429 19.52 -13.03 -11.85
CA ARG A 429 19.37 -14.47 -12.05
C ARG A 429 20.06 -14.94 -13.33
N GLU A 430 19.92 -14.20 -14.43
CA GLU A 430 20.63 -14.47 -15.68
C GLU A 430 22.14 -14.35 -15.53
N LYS A 431 22.63 -13.28 -14.88
CA LYS A 431 24.07 -13.10 -14.59
C LYS A 431 24.61 -14.23 -13.73
N GLN A 432 23.87 -14.65 -12.70
CA GLN A 432 24.28 -15.77 -11.87
C GLN A 432 24.34 -17.07 -12.68
N ALA A 433 23.32 -17.33 -13.51
CA ALA A 433 23.32 -18.49 -14.39
C ALA A 433 24.49 -18.48 -15.40
N LEU A 434 24.88 -17.30 -15.89
CA LEU A 434 26.06 -17.14 -16.75
C LEU A 434 27.37 -17.39 -16.00
N LEU A 435 27.50 -16.90 -14.76
CA LEU A 435 28.67 -17.14 -13.92
C LEU A 435 28.80 -18.61 -13.55
N ASP A 436 27.70 -19.26 -13.16
CA ASP A 436 27.67 -20.69 -12.85
C ASP A 436 28.06 -21.52 -14.10
N ARG A 437 27.58 -21.09 -15.28
CA ARG A 437 27.95 -21.71 -16.56
C ARG A 437 29.43 -21.49 -16.88
N ALA A 438 29.97 -20.30 -16.65
CA ALA A 438 31.37 -19.98 -16.91
C ALA A 438 32.31 -20.76 -15.97
N ALA A 439 32.01 -20.83 -14.68
CA ALA A 439 32.75 -21.62 -13.71
C ALA A 439 32.78 -23.10 -14.10
N PHE A 440 31.62 -23.65 -14.49
CA PHE A 440 31.53 -25.02 -15.00
C PHE A 440 32.40 -25.26 -16.24
N TRP A 441 32.41 -24.34 -17.22
CA TRP A 441 33.25 -24.44 -18.42
C TRP A 441 34.74 -24.33 -18.13
N SER A 442 35.11 -23.50 -17.16
CA SER A 442 36.50 -23.36 -16.71
C SER A 442 37.02 -24.68 -16.12
N ASP A 443 36.23 -25.30 -15.24
CA ASP A 443 36.56 -26.61 -14.66
C ASP A 443 36.64 -27.71 -15.75
N LEU A 444 35.71 -27.68 -16.70
CA LEU A 444 35.70 -28.60 -17.84
C LEU A 444 36.99 -28.47 -18.68
N ALA A 445 37.40 -27.25 -19.04
CA ALA A 445 38.56 -26.99 -19.89
C ALA A 445 39.89 -27.44 -19.24
N ALA A 446 40.03 -27.23 -17.93
CA ALA A 446 41.22 -27.65 -17.18
C ALA A 446 41.34 -29.18 -17.17
N SER A 447 40.26 -29.90 -16.85
CA SER A 447 40.24 -31.37 -16.84
C SER A 447 40.39 -31.97 -18.26
N MET A 448 39.79 -31.35 -19.28
CA MET A 448 39.94 -31.76 -20.68
C MET A 448 41.39 -31.73 -21.15
N SER A 449 42.13 -30.69 -20.78
CA SER A 449 43.53 -30.52 -21.19
C SER A 449 44.39 -31.70 -20.74
N HIS A 450 44.09 -32.27 -19.57
CA HIS A 450 44.78 -33.45 -19.05
C HIS A 450 44.34 -34.74 -19.77
N GLU A 451 43.05 -34.95 -19.99
CA GLU A 451 42.52 -36.16 -20.65
C GLU A 451 42.85 -36.25 -22.14
N ILE A 452 42.99 -35.12 -22.85
CA ILE A 452 43.44 -35.10 -24.25
C ILE A 452 44.95 -35.32 -24.34
N ARG A 453 45.73 -34.76 -23.39
CA ARG A 453 47.19 -34.90 -23.36
C ARG A 453 47.61 -36.37 -23.19
N ASN A 454 46.87 -37.16 -22.41
CA ASN A 454 47.18 -38.57 -22.14
C ASN A 454 47.28 -39.47 -23.39
N PRO A 455 46.24 -39.61 -24.24
CA PRO A 455 46.31 -40.40 -25.47
C PRO A 455 47.33 -39.81 -26.46
N LEU A 456 47.47 -38.47 -26.52
CA LEU A 456 48.48 -37.83 -27.37
C LEU A 456 49.91 -38.19 -26.96
N VAL A 457 50.21 -38.23 -25.66
CA VAL A 457 51.52 -38.67 -25.15
C VAL A 457 51.76 -40.14 -25.48
N ALA A 458 50.76 -41.01 -25.31
CA ALA A 458 50.88 -42.42 -25.67
C ALA A 458 51.18 -42.60 -27.17
N ILE A 459 50.38 -41.98 -28.05
CA ILE A 459 50.58 -42.01 -29.49
C ILE A 459 51.97 -41.50 -29.87
N LYS A 460 52.40 -40.38 -29.27
CA LYS A 460 53.73 -39.78 -29.50
C LYS A 460 54.86 -40.74 -29.10
N THR A 461 54.78 -41.34 -27.91
CA THR A 461 55.81 -42.27 -27.42
C THR A 461 55.93 -43.50 -28.32
N PHE A 462 54.80 -44.12 -28.69
CA PHE A 462 54.81 -45.25 -29.61
C PHE A 462 55.33 -44.88 -31.00
N ALA A 463 55.01 -43.69 -31.50
CA ALA A 463 55.51 -43.19 -32.78
C ALA A 463 57.02 -42.90 -32.75
N GLN A 464 57.54 -42.41 -31.62
CA GLN A 464 58.97 -42.16 -31.42
C GLN A 464 59.80 -43.44 -31.28
N LEU A 465 59.22 -44.49 -30.69
CA LEU A 465 59.88 -45.79 -30.53
C LEU A 465 59.82 -46.66 -31.80
N LEU A 466 58.94 -46.32 -32.75
CA LEU A 466 58.75 -47.10 -33.98
C LEU A 466 60.00 -47.20 -34.86
N PRO A 467 60.81 -46.15 -35.10
CA PRO A 467 62.05 -46.26 -35.86
C PRO A 467 63.09 -47.16 -35.19
N GLU A 468 63.18 -47.13 -33.85
CA GLU A 468 64.16 -47.92 -33.08
C GLU A 468 63.75 -49.39 -32.95
N ARG A 469 62.45 -49.69 -33.00
CA ARG A 469 61.90 -51.05 -32.83
C ARG A 469 61.14 -51.54 -34.07
N PHE A 470 61.48 -51.03 -35.25
CA PHE A 470 60.74 -51.31 -36.48
C PHE A 470 60.73 -52.79 -36.87
N ASP A 471 61.84 -53.49 -36.65
CA ASP A 471 61.97 -54.91 -37.00
C ASP A 471 61.31 -55.86 -36.00
N ASP A 472 60.86 -55.35 -34.85
CA ASP A 472 60.12 -56.10 -33.85
C ASP A 472 58.64 -56.23 -34.26
N ALA A 473 58.27 -57.43 -34.71
CA ALA A 473 56.92 -57.73 -35.16
C ALA A 473 55.85 -57.58 -34.07
N ASP A 474 56.18 -57.91 -32.81
CA ASP A 474 55.26 -57.77 -31.69
C ASP A 474 55.06 -56.30 -31.33
N PHE A 475 56.13 -55.50 -31.37
CA PHE A 475 56.04 -54.05 -31.19
C PHE A 475 55.19 -53.39 -32.28
N ARG A 476 55.37 -53.75 -33.56
CA ARG A 476 54.54 -53.22 -34.67
C ARG A 476 53.06 -53.54 -34.50
N LYS A 477 52.75 -54.76 -34.04
CA LYS A 477 51.37 -55.16 -33.76
C LYS A 477 50.78 -54.34 -32.62
N GLN A 478 51.51 -54.20 -31.51
CA GLN A 478 51.10 -53.36 -30.38
C GLN A 478 50.97 -51.89 -30.76
N PHE A 479 51.87 -51.37 -31.58
CA PHE A 479 51.82 -50.01 -32.13
C PHE A 479 50.49 -49.77 -32.86
N ASN A 480 50.14 -50.63 -33.82
CA ASN A 480 48.88 -50.50 -34.55
C ASN A 480 47.65 -50.61 -33.63
N GLU A 481 47.64 -51.57 -32.70
CA GLU A 481 46.51 -51.77 -31.79
C GLU A 481 46.33 -50.59 -30.81
N ILE A 482 47.42 -50.09 -30.23
CA ILE A 482 47.37 -49.04 -29.21
C ILE A 482 47.11 -47.68 -29.85
N VAL A 483 47.82 -47.32 -30.93
CA VAL A 483 47.65 -46.01 -31.58
C VAL A 483 46.24 -45.83 -32.13
N LEU A 484 45.69 -46.83 -32.83
CA LEU A 484 44.31 -46.75 -33.34
C LEU A 484 43.29 -46.61 -32.21
N LYS A 485 43.48 -47.37 -31.11
CA LYS A 485 42.60 -47.30 -29.95
C LYS A 485 42.64 -45.94 -29.23
N GLU A 486 43.82 -45.32 -29.13
CA GLU A 486 43.94 -43.98 -28.54
C GLU A 486 43.40 -42.87 -29.46
N ILE A 487 43.47 -43.05 -30.79
CA ILE A 487 42.79 -42.16 -31.76
C ILE A 487 41.26 -42.28 -31.62
N ASP A 488 40.72 -43.50 -31.59
CA ASP A 488 39.28 -43.72 -31.37
C ASP A 488 38.80 -43.14 -30.02
N ARG A 489 39.67 -43.17 -29.01
CA ARG A 489 39.40 -42.55 -27.71
C ARG A 489 39.33 -41.02 -27.83
N LEU A 490 40.27 -40.39 -28.52
CA LEU A 490 40.24 -38.95 -28.79
C LEU A 490 38.97 -38.53 -29.52
N ASP A 491 38.56 -39.28 -30.54
CA ASP A 491 37.37 -38.96 -31.33
C ASP A 491 36.08 -39.05 -30.50
N LYS A 492 35.99 -40.04 -29.61
CA LYS A 492 34.90 -40.13 -28.62
C LYS A 492 34.88 -38.96 -27.65
N ILE A 493 36.03 -38.52 -27.16
CA ILE A 493 36.15 -37.36 -26.27
C ILE A 493 35.64 -36.10 -27.00
N ILE A 494 36.11 -35.85 -28.22
CA ILE A 494 35.71 -34.69 -29.04
C ILE A 494 34.20 -34.71 -29.32
N THR A 495 33.66 -35.87 -29.71
CA THR A 495 32.22 -36.03 -30.00
C THR A 495 31.38 -35.74 -28.77
N GLN A 496 31.78 -36.23 -27.58
CA GLN A 496 31.06 -35.96 -26.34
C GLN A 496 31.12 -34.49 -25.94
N ILE A 497 32.25 -33.81 -26.14
CA ILE A 497 32.38 -32.37 -25.90
C ILE A 497 31.47 -31.59 -26.85
N ASN A 498 31.44 -31.93 -28.14
CA ASN A 498 30.63 -31.21 -29.11
C ASN A 498 29.12 -31.35 -28.80
N ASN A 499 28.69 -32.57 -28.47
CA ASN A 499 27.31 -32.83 -28.02
C ASN A 499 26.96 -32.07 -26.74
N PHE A 500 27.94 -31.79 -25.88
CA PHE A 500 27.76 -31.04 -24.65
C PHE A 500 27.78 -29.51 -24.87
N ALA A 501 28.62 -29.01 -25.78
CA ALA A 501 28.74 -27.58 -26.10
C ALA A 501 27.56 -27.04 -26.91
N HIS A 502 26.98 -27.89 -27.77
CA HIS A 502 25.81 -27.56 -28.57
C HIS A 502 24.65 -28.52 -28.23
N PRO A 503 24.03 -28.37 -27.04
CA PRO A 503 22.84 -29.15 -26.74
C PRO A 503 21.75 -28.78 -27.75
N ALA A 504 21.10 -29.79 -28.33
CA ALA A 504 19.95 -29.56 -29.20
C ALA A 504 18.86 -28.80 -28.44
N GLU A 505 18.10 -27.95 -29.13
CA GLU A 505 16.93 -27.27 -28.53
C GLU A 505 15.98 -28.31 -27.91
N LEU A 506 15.74 -28.18 -26.61
CA LEU A 506 14.86 -29.08 -25.86
C LEU A 506 13.41 -28.86 -26.28
N VAL A 507 12.71 -29.93 -26.62
CA VAL A 507 11.31 -29.90 -27.02
C VAL A 507 10.45 -30.45 -25.89
N PHE A 508 9.94 -29.56 -25.05
CA PHE A 508 9.10 -29.91 -23.90
C PHE A 508 7.68 -30.33 -24.33
N LYS A 509 7.27 -31.53 -23.94
CA LYS A 509 5.91 -32.05 -24.16
C LYS A 509 5.40 -32.79 -22.91
N PRO A 510 4.07 -32.88 -22.70
CA PRO A 510 3.52 -33.76 -21.67
C PRO A 510 3.81 -35.23 -22.00
N ILE A 511 4.67 -35.87 -21.21
CA ILE A 511 5.10 -37.26 -21.40
C ILE A 511 4.84 -38.13 -20.18
N ASP A 512 4.75 -39.43 -20.43
CA ASP A 512 4.75 -40.46 -19.39
C ASP A 512 6.18 -40.97 -19.19
N VAL A 513 6.72 -40.82 -17.97
CA VAL A 513 8.09 -41.20 -17.59
C VAL A 513 8.40 -42.68 -17.84
N ARG A 514 7.37 -43.54 -17.86
CA ARG A 514 7.54 -44.98 -18.17
C ARG A 514 8.11 -45.21 -19.57
N GLY A 515 7.80 -44.33 -20.53
CA GLY A 515 8.32 -44.39 -21.90
C GLY A 515 9.84 -44.23 -21.95
N PRO A 516 10.39 -43.08 -21.52
CA PRO A 516 11.83 -42.84 -21.42
C PRO A 516 12.59 -43.92 -20.64
N VAL A 517 12.06 -44.38 -19.51
CA VAL A 517 12.71 -45.41 -18.68
C VAL A 517 12.86 -46.74 -19.43
N LYS A 518 11.82 -47.19 -20.16
CA LYS A 518 11.89 -48.42 -20.96
C LYS A 518 12.90 -48.31 -22.10
N LYS A 519 12.87 -47.20 -22.85
CA LYS A 519 13.83 -46.94 -23.94
C LYS A 519 15.28 -46.85 -23.44
N ALA A 520 15.48 -46.23 -22.28
CA ALA A 520 16.79 -46.13 -21.65
C ALA A 520 17.41 -47.50 -21.32
N ILE A 521 16.61 -48.45 -20.85
CA ILE A 521 17.05 -49.82 -20.59
C ILE A 521 17.51 -50.50 -21.89
N GLU A 522 16.79 -50.33 -22.99
CA GLU A 522 17.17 -50.89 -24.30
C GLU A 522 18.48 -50.29 -24.84
N ILE A 523 18.66 -48.98 -24.71
CA ILE A 523 19.89 -48.28 -25.12
C ILE A 523 21.07 -48.75 -24.27
N ALA A 524 20.89 -48.83 -22.95
CA ALA A 524 21.94 -49.31 -22.05
C ALA A 524 22.33 -50.77 -22.35
N ARG A 525 21.35 -51.65 -22.64
CA ARG A 525 21.58 -53.04 -23.06
C ARG A 525 22.48 -53.12 -24.30
N LYS A 526 22.25 -52.27 -25.30
CA LYS A 526 23.07 -52.20 -26.53
C LYS A 526 24.47 -51.63 -26.28
N ARG A 527 24.62 -50.63 -25.42
CA ARG A 527 25.90 -49.92 -25.19
C ARG A 527 26.90 -50.70 -24.34
N VAL A 528 26.43 -51.41 -23.30
CA VAL A 528 27.31 -52.00 -22.27
C VAL A 528 27.29 -53.54 -22.31
N GLY A 529 26.48 -54.15 -23.18
CA GLY A 529 26.38 -55.61 -23.25
C GLY A 529 25.84 -56.19 -21.94
N VAL A 530 24.72 -55.64 -21.45
CA VAL A 530 24.06 -55.96 -20.17
C VAL A 530 23.47 -57.39 -20.14
N ASN A 531 23.91 -58.28 -21.03
CA ASN A 531 23.41 -59.64 -21.22
C ASN A 531 23.58 -60.56 -19.98
N GLY A 532 24.30 -60.11 -18.94
CA GLY A 532 24.48 -60.82 -17.68
C GLY A 532 23.91 -60.13 -16.43
N VAL A 533 23.26 -58.96 -16.54
CA VAL A 533 22.76 -58.19 -15.38
C VAL A 533 21.23 -58.23 -15.31
N ALA A 534 20.69 -58.64 -14.17
CA ALA A 534 19.25 -58.63 -13.93
C ALA A 534 18.77 -57.19 -13.68
N VAL A 535 17.99 -56.65 -14.62
CA VAL A 535 17.35 -55.33 -14.51
C VAL A 535 15.90 -55.53 -14.10
N GLU A 536 15.58 -55.20 -12.84
CA GLU A 536 14.23 -55.26 -12.27
C GLU A 536 13.58 -53.87 -12.35
N THR A 537 12.34 -53.79 -12.85
CA THR A 537 11.59 -52.53 -12.96
C THR A 537 10.34 -52.55 -12.11
N SER A 538 10.14 -51.52 -11.28
CA SER A 538 8.93 -51.30 -10.49
C SER A 538 8.40 -49.90 -10.78
N LEU A 539 7.46 -49.80 -11.72
CA LEU A 539 6.88 -48.52 -12.16
C LEU A 539 5.44 -48.46 -11.66
N ALA A 540 5.11 -47.47 -10.85
CA ALA A 540 3.73 -47.31 -10.37
C ALA A 540 2.76 -47.01 -11.52
N ASP A 541 1.52 -47.48 -11.42
CA ASP A 541 0.50 -47.27 -12.45
C ASP A 541 -0.09 -45.86 -12.43
N ASP A 542 -0.01 -45.18 -11.29
CA ASP A 542 -0.63 -43.89 -10.98
C ASP A 542 0.34 -42.70 -11.08
N LEU A 543 1.33 -42.79 -11.99
CA LEU A 543 2.30 -41.72 -12.20
C LEU A 543 1.68 -40.52 -12.94
N PRO A 544 1.87 -39.27 -12.45
CA PRO A 544 1.45 -38.07 -13.18
C PRO A 544 2.28 -37.89 -14.46
N LYS A 545 1.67 -37.31 -15.51
CA LYS A 545 2.41 -36.84 -16.68
C LYS A 545 3.30 -35.66 -16.27
N ILE A 546 4.51 -35.61 -16.82
CA ILE A 546 5.45 -34.49 -16.62
C ILE A 546 5.66 -33.74 -17.93
N VAL A 547 6.00 -32.45 -17.87
CA VAL A 547 6.37 -31.66 -19.05
C VAL A 547 7.88 -31.75 -19.24
N ALA A 548 8.33 -32.52 -20.24
CA ALA A 548 9.75 -32.84 -20.42
C ALA A 548 10.11 -33.14 -21.89
N ASP A 549 11.41 -33.09 -22.19
CA ASP A 549 11.97 -33.62 -23.44
C ASP A 549 12.23 -35.13 -23.28
N GLU A 550 11.49 -35.91 -24.07
CA GLU A 550 11.55 -37.38 -24.01
C GLU A 550 12.95 -37.93 -24.38
N LYS A 551 13.62 -37.33 -25.37
CA LYS A 551 14.92 -37.82 -25.86
C LYS A 551 16.02 -37.53 -24.85
N ALA A 552 16.03 -36.32 -24.29
CA ALA A 552 17.02 -35.91 -23.31
C ALA A 552 16.92 -36.76 -22.03
N LEU A 553 15.71 -36.99 -21.51
CA LEU A 553 15.51 -37.87 -20.35
C LEU A 553 15.84 -39.33 -20.64
N THR A 554 15.51 -39.83 -21.83
CA THR A 554 15.88 -41.20 -22.25
C THR A 554 17.40 -41.40 -22.19
N GLU A 555 18.17 -40.44 -22.71
CA GLU A 555 19.63 -40.51 -22.69
C GLU A 555 20.21 -40.38 -21.27
N ALA A 556 19.65 -39.49 -20.44
CA ALA A 556 20.05 -39.35 -19.04
C ALA A 556 19.83 -40.64 -18.24
N PHE A 557 18.66 -41.27 -18.37
CA PHE A 557 18.40 -42.56 -17.73
C PHE A 557 19.31 -43.67 -18.30
N ALA A 558 19.60 -43.66 -19.61
CA ALA A 558 20.53 -44.62 -20.20
C ALA A 558 21.94 -44.49 -19.61
N HIS A 559 22.40 -43.27 -19.34
CA HIS A 559 23.66 -43.01 -18.64
C HIS A 559 23.67 -43.56 -17.20
N LEU A 560 22.57 -43.40 -16.46
CA LEU A 560 22.45 -43.96 -15.11
C LEU A 560 22.47 -45.50 -15.12
N VAL A 561 21.72 -46.12 -16.03
CA VAL A 561 21.68 -47.59 -16.16
C VAL A 561 23.03 -48.16 -16.61
N ALA A 562 23.71 -47.48 -17.55
CA ALA A 562 25.06 -47.86 -17.97
C ALA A 562 26.06 -47.75 -16.81
N ASN A 563 25.99 -46.67 -16.02
CA ASN A 563 26.83 -46.51 -14.84
C ASN A 563 26.61 -47.60 -13.79
N ALA A 564 25.34 -47.98 -13.54
CA ALA A 564 24.96 -49.06 -12.64
C ALA A 564 25.43 -50.44 -13.12
N ALA A 565 25.32 -50.71 -14.43
CA ALA A 565 25.79 -51.96 -15.04
C ALA A 565 27.32 -52.12 -14.94
N GLU A 566 28.05 -51.03 -15.13
CA GLU A 566 29.51 -51.03 -14.97
C GLU A 566 29.94 -51.16 -13.50
N ALA A 567 29.19 -50.57 -12.56
CA ALA A 567 29.49 -50.68 -11.13
C ALA A 567 29.28 -52.11 -10.58
N THR A 568 28.47 -52.92 -11.26
CA THR A 568 28.11 -54.29 -10.89
C THR A 568 28.89 -55.36 -11.65
N SER A 569 29.78 -54.98 -12.58
CA SER A 569 30.47 -55.92 -13.48
C SER A 569 31.36 -56.95 -12.78
N SER A 570 31.84 -56.67 -11.57
CA SER A 570 32.66 -57.58 -10.75
C SER A 570 31.87 -58.34 -9.68
N HIS A 571 30.53 -58.23 -9.66
CA HIS A 571 29.69 -58.83 -8.63
C HIS A 571 29.12 -60.18 -9.09
N ALA A 572 29.10 -61.18 -8.19
CA ALA A 572 28.64 -62.55 -8.51
C ALA A 572 27.16 -62.65 -8.93
N LYS A 573 26.30 -61.72 -8.48
CA LYS A 573 24.88 -61.62 -8.85
C LYS A 573 24.51 -60.16 -9.08
N PRO A 574 24.81 -59.59 -10.26
CA PRO A 574 24.58 -58.18 -10.54
C PRO A 574 23.07 -57.90 -10.66
N ARG A 575 22.60 -56.90 -9.91
CA ARG A 575 21.19 -56.49 -9.85
C ARG A 575 21.09 -54.98 -9.96
N ILE A 576 20.22 -54.53 -10.86
CA ILE A 576 19.84 -53.13 -11.00
C ILE A 576 18.33 -53.05 -10.81
N THR A 577 17.87 -52.18 -9.93
CA THR A 577 16.45 -51.93 -9.69
C THR A 577 16.12 -50.51 -10.12
N LEU A 578 15.23 -50.37 -11.11
CA LEU A 578 14.66 -49.08 -11.49
C LEU A 578 13.26 -48.96 -10.88
N THR A 579 13.05 -47.92 -10.09
CA THR A 579 11.72 -47.63 -9.52
C THR A 579 11.23 -46.25 -9.94
N ALA A 580 9.94 -46.11 -10.21
CA ALA A 580 9.31 -44.82 -10.43
C ALA A 580 8.09 -44.68 -9.52
N LYS A 581 8.07 -43.64 -8.70
CA LYS A 581 6.99 -43.38 -7.73
C LYS A 581 6.47 -41.94 -7.85
N PRO A 582 5.18 -41.70 -7.61
CA PRO A 582 4.65 -40.35 -7.57
C PRO A 582 5.12 -39.63 -6.31
N ILE A 583 5.49 -38.36 -6.44
CA ILE A 583 5.68 -37.44 -5.32
C ILE A 583 4.32 -36.78 -5.05
N ARG A 584 3.85 -36.84 -3.80
CA ARG A 584 2.56 -36.28 -3.39
C ARG A 584 2.78 -35.22 -2.32
N GLU A 585 2.17 -34.05 -2.53
CA GLU A 585 1.96 -33.05 -1.48
C GLU A 585 0.46 -33.07 -1.13
N GLY A 586 0.12 -33.68 0.01
CA GLY A 586 -1.28 -33.95 0.37
C GLY A 586 -1.98 -34.89 -0.63
N SER A 587 -3.09 -34.44 -1.21
CA SER A 587 -3.90 -35.22 -2.16
C SER A 587 -3.52 -35.01 -3.64
N ARG A 588 -2.58 -34.10 -3.96
CA ARG A 588 -2.13 -33.84 -5.34
C ARG A 588 -0.75 -34.43 -5.62
N ALA A 589 -0.61 -35.06 -6.78
CA ALA A 589 0.69 -35.50 -7.28
C ALA A 589 1.47 -34.28 -7.78
N SER A 590 2.58 -33.95 -7.11
CA SER A 590 3.44 -32.80 -7.39
C SER A 590 4.59 -33.14 -8.35
N GLY A 591 4.91 -34.43 -8.53
CA GLY A 591 5.97 -34.87 -9.43
C GLY A 591 6.17 -36.39 -9.49
N VAL A 592 7.29 -36.81 -10.06
CA VAL A 592 7.75 -38.20 -10.14
C VAL A 592 9.17 -38.29 -9.62
N VAL A 593 9.47 -39.31 -8.82
CA VAL A 593 10.83 -39.71 -8.49
C VAL A 593 11.18 -40.98 -9.24
N VAL A 594 12.28 -40.95 -9.99
CA VAL A 594 12.86 -42.11 -10.67
C VAL A 594 14.16 -42.47 -9.97
N THR A 595 14.24 -43.68 -9.43
CA THR A 595 15.38 -44.16 -8.68
C THR A 595 16.03 -45.32 -9.41
N VAL A 596 17.34 -45.22 -9.64
CA VAL A 596 18.19 -46.29 -10.17
C VAL A 596 19.10 -46.76 -9.05
N ARG A 597 18.88 -48.00 -8.58
CA ARG A 597 19.68 -48.64 -7.54
C ARG A 597 20.49 -49.80 -8.11
N ASP A 598 21.77 -49.86 -7.79
CA ASP A 598 22.64 -51.00 -8.06
C ASP A 598 23.14 -51.65 -6.77
N ASN A 599 23.62 -52.88 -6.88
CA ASN A 599 24.29 -53.60 -5.80
C ASN A 599 25.81 -53.66 -6.00
N GLY A 600 26.41 -52.66 -6.63
CA GLY A 600 27.83 -52.61 -6.97
C GLY A 600 28.74 -52.22 -5.82
N LYS A 601 30.00 -51.89 -6.14
CA LYS A 601 31.04 -51.52 -5.18
C LYS A 601 30.84 -50.17 -4.46
N GLY A 602 29.80 -49.41 -4.82
CA GLY A 602 29.53 -48.10 -4.28
C GLY A 602 30.54 -47.01 -4.69
N ILE A 603 30.40 -45.83 -4.10
CA ILE A 603 31.22 -44.64 -4.29
C ILE A 603 31.93 -44.31 -2.97
N ALA A 604 33.23 -44.03 -3.01
CA ALA A 604 33.99 -43.64 -1.83
C ALA A 604 33.47 -42.29 -1.26
N PRO A 605 33.42 -42.11 0.07
CA PRO A 605 32.89 -40.90 0.70
C PRO A 605 33.56 -39.60 0.20
N GLU A 606 34.87 -39.65 -0.04
CA GLU A 606 35.70 -38.54 -0.53
C GLU A 606 35.32 -38.05 -1.93
N LEU A 607 34.68 -38.91 -2.73
CA LEU A 607 34.27 -38.62 -4.10
C LEU A 607 32.82 -38.15 -4.19
N LYS A 608 32.02 -38.33 -3.13
CA LYS A 608 30.56 -38.10 -3.14
C LYS A 608 30.18 -36.68 -3.56
N ASP A 609 30.94 -35.68 -3.13
CA ASP A 609 30.68 -34.27 -3.47
C ASP A 609 31.20 -33.88 -4.86
N LYS A 610 32.03 -34.72 -5.48
CA LYS A 610 32.71 -34.46 -6.76
C LYS A 610 32.21 -35.34 -7.91
N ILE A 611 31.30 -36.29 -7.67
CA ILE A 611 30.81 -37.22 -8.71
C ILE A 611 30.05 -36.55 -9.86
N PHE A 612 29.53 -35.35 -9.62
CA PHE A 612 28.85 -34.54 -10.63
C PHE A 612 29.79 -33.56 -11.32
N SER A 613 31.05 -33.48 -10.89
CA SER A 613 32.08 -32.72 -11.59
C SER A 613 32.52 -33.50 -12.84
N PRO A 614 32.72 -32.81 -13.97
CA PRO A 614 33.19 -33.45 -15.20
C PRO A 614 34.50 -34.23 -15.01
N PHE A 615 34.63 -35.36 -15.71
CA PHE A 615 35.83 -36.21 -15.74
C PHE A 615 36.22 -36.87 -14.41
N VAL A 616 35.47 -36.64 -13.32
CA VAL A 616 35.65 -37.39 -12.07
C VAL A 616 35.14 -38.80 -12.28
N THR A 617 36.07 -39.75 -12.37
CA THR A 617 35.76 -41.15 -12.54
C THR A 617 36.73 -42.05 -11.80
N THR A 618 36.22 -43.15 -11.27
CA THR A 618 37.03 -44.25 -10.70
C THR A 618 37.30 -45.35 -11.73
N LYS A 619 37.03 -45.08 -13.01
CA LYS A 619 37.04 -46.05 -14.11
C LYS A 619 38.25 -45.85 -15.02
N ALA A 620 38.92 -46.94 -15.42
CA ALA A 620 40.10 -46.90 -16.28
C ALA A 620 39.81 -46.56 -17.78
N ARG A 621 38.54 -46.62 -18.21
CA ARG A 621 38.12 -46.36 -19.62
C ARG A 621 36.94 -45.38 -19.76
N GLY A 622 36.44 -44.82 -18.66
CA GLY A 622 35.30 -43.91 -18.68
C GLY A 622 35.76 -42.46 -18.80
N ILE A 623 35.07 -41.65 -19.60
CA ILE A 623 35.39 -40.21 -19.76
C ILE A 623 34.83 -39.38 -18.59
N GLY A 624 34.00 -39.96 -17.71
CA GLY A 624 33.50 -39.27 -16.51
C GLY A 624 32.48 -38.15 -16.77
N LEU A 625 31.89 -38.09 -17.98
CA LEU A 625 30.89 -37.08 -18.34
C LEU A 625 29.43 -37.52 -18.11
N GLY A 626 29.19 -38.80 -17.83
CA GLY A 626 27.82 -39.36 -17.73
C GLY A 626 26.96 -38.72 -16.64
N LEU A 627 27.46 -38.61 -15.39
CA LEU A 627 26.73 -38.01 -14.28
C LEU A 627 26.56 -36.47 -14.40
N PRO A 628 27.56 -35.71 -14.85
CA PRO A 628 27.39 -34.30 -15.22
C PRO A 628 26.26 -34.07 -16.24
N ILE A 629 26.18 -34.91 -17.29
CA ILE A 629 25.11 -34.83 -18.29
C ILE A 629 23.75 -35.07 -17.64
N VAL A 630 23.63 -36.09 -16.77
CA VAL A 630 22.38 -36.35 -16.03
C VAL A 630 21.99 -35.16 -15.16
N LYS A 631 22.93 -34.60 -14.39
CA LYS A 631 22.65 -33.42 -13.54
C LYS A 631 22.18 -32.24 -14.36
N ARG A 632 22.81 -31.97 -15.51
CA ARG A 632 22.41 -30.89 -16.41
C ARG A 632 21.03 -31.12 -17.00
N THR A 633 20.78 -32.30 -17.56
CA THR A 633 19.47 -32.65 -18.12
C THR A 633 18.38 -32.49 -17.08
N VAL A 634 18.58 -32.98 -15.86
CA VAL A 634 17.57 -32.88 -14.80
C VAL A 634 17.37 -31.43 -14.35
N PHE A 635 18.44 -30.63 -14.26
CA PHE A 635 18.35 -29.19 -13.97
C PHE A 635 17.56 -28.42 -15.05
N ASP A 636 17.82 -28.69 -16.34
CA ASP A 636 17.08 -28.09 -17.46
C ASP A 636 15.58 -28.48 -17.45
N HIS A 637 15.23 -29.53 -16.72
CA HIS A 637 13.85 -29.98 -16.47
C HIS A 637 13.28 -29.51 -15.13
N HIS A 638 13.95 -28.56 -14.45
CA HIS A 638 13.59 -28.06 -13.11
C HIS A 638 13.51 -29.15 -12.03
N GLY A 639 14.22 -30.25 -12.24
CA GLY A 639 14.31 -31.37 -11.34
C GLY A 639 15.51 -31.29 -10.41
N ARG A 640 15.65 -32.32 -9.57
CA ARG A 640 16.79 -32.51 -8.66
C ARG A 640 17.34 -33.92 -8.80
N VAL A 641 18.66 -34.06 -8.66
CA VAL A 641 19.33 -35.37 -8.58
C VAL A 641 19.98 -35.50 -7.21
N ASP A 642 19.70 -36.60 -6.52
CA ASP A 642 20.33 -36.97 -5.26
C ASP A 642 21.02 -38.34 -5.41
N VAL A 643 22.12 -38.54 -4.68
CA VAL A 643 22.90 -39.77 -4.71
C VAL A 643 23.19 -40.25 -3.30
N GLU A 644 22.77 -41.48 -3.03
CA GLU A 644 23.11 -42.22 -1.83
C GLU A 644 23.99 -43.40 -2.22
N SER A 645 25.13 -43.57 -1.56
CA SER A 645 25.99 -44.71 -1.85
C SER A 645 26.56 -45.30 -0.58
N THR A 646 26.60 -46.63 -0.55
CA THR A 646 27.23 -47.44 0.49
C THR A 646 28.18 -48.44 -0.19
N PRO A 647 29.07 -49.11 0.55
CA PRO A 647 29.90 -50.18 -0.01
C PRO A 647 29.12 -51.37 -0.59
N ARG A 648 27.79 -51.41 -0.42
CA ARG A 648 26.90 -52.45 -0.92
C ARG A 648 26.08 -52.01 -2.15
N GLY A 649 26.28 -50.79 -2.64
CA GLY A 649 25.59 -50.29 -3.83
C GLY A 649 25.43 -48.76 -3.88
N THR A 650 24.99 -48.28 -5.03
CA THR A 650 24.65 -46.87 -5.24
C THR A 650 23.18 -46.73 -5.62
N GLU A 651 22.54 -45.70 -5.09
CA GLU A 651 21.20 -45.26 -5.44
C GLU A 651 21.26 -43.83 -5.97
N VAL A 652 20.75 -43.63 -7.18
CA VAL A 652 20.60 -42.31 -7.80
C VAL A 652 19.13 -42.02 -7.97
N SER A 653 18.65 -40.94 -7.34
CA SER A 653 17.26 -40.51 -7.36
C SER A 653 17.11 -39.22 -8.15
N VAL A 654 16.27 -39.27 -9.19
CA VAL A 654 15.95 -38.15 -10.09
C VAL A 654 14.51 -37.71 -9.82
N LEU A 655 14.35 -36.49 -9.31
CA LEU A 655 13.06 -35.88 -9.00
C LEU A 655 12.66 -34.94 -10.13
N LEU A 656 11.47 -35.12 -10.69
CA LEU A 656 10.93 -34.33 -11.81
C LEU A 656 9.54 -33.77 -11.44
N PRO A 657 9.30 -32.45 -11.56
CA PRO A 657 8.01 -31.87 -11.23
C PRO A 657 6.94 -32.14 -12.31
N ALA A 658 5.67 -32.28 -11.90
CA ALA A 658 4.54 -32.56 -12.81
C ALA A 658 4.12 -31.32 -13.62
N LYS A 659 4.30 -30.11 -13.07
CA LYS A 659 4.18 -28.84 -13.77
C LYS A 659 5.51 -28.11 -13.69
N GLN A 660 5.96 -27.53 -14.80
CA GLN A 660 6.95 -26.47 -14.72
C GLN A 660 6.31 -25.36 -13.89
N ASN A 661 6.84 -25.08 -12.69
CA ASN A 661 6.55 -23.81 -12.06
C ASN A 661 7.13 -22.76 -13.00
N SER A 662 6.26 -22.12 -13.79
CA SER A 662 6.58 -20.83 -14.39
C SER A 662 6.94 -19.91 -13.22
N ARG A 663 8.24 -19.73 -13.01
CA ARG A 663 8.85 -18.99 -11.91
C ARG A 663 9.90 -18.04 -12.42
#